data_AF-A0A6G0TPJ1-F1
#
_entry.id   AF-A0A6G0TPJ1-F1
#
_cell.length_a   1.000
_cell.length_b   1.000
_cell.length_c   1.000
_cell.angle_alpha   90.00
_cell.angle_beta   90.00
_cell.angle_gamma   90.00
#
_symmetry.space_group_name_H-M   'P 1'
#
loop_
_entity.id
_entity.type
_entity.pdbx_description
1 polymer ?
#
loop_
_entity_poly.entity_id
_entity_poly.type
_entity_poly.pdbx_seq_one_letter_code
_entity_poly.pdbx_strand_id
1 'polypeptide(L)'
;MMVSGLYTSAVLTLVLLIAACRWVLPVENVRILAVQTVGAKSHWNFMRGVLRSLTDAGHNVTVFTPFPDGDRENYTEVDMSKEFPVKTNVNLKRAMEIYGRPVTYFYVLTDLDSMYCDAVYKNRQLDRLVHGGDGSDFEKKFDLIIMESRNLDCTSYLANALNLPIIFTMPSPMMTAAERSFTGHMSNPATVSHYLALQAVPKTFVQRFVNAALLAYSTLRTTYDGWIMNMTNPRRYQSSPKVNPSIIFLNTNHITEASRPVVPNVIEIGGIHLKPKNKLPDDILEFIEGAPNGVIYFTFGSTVKLTTLPIHIEKIFKQAFSNVSQRVLWKYESEMKDKPENVMIKKWFPQRDILLHPKVKLFISHGGLSGVYEAIDGGVPVLGFPLFYDQSRNIDNLVNSRMAIALDLMTVTEETLLNAISKIINSQNYSINAKIASERFRDRPITPQQSVVYWTEYVIRHKGAPHLKYQGLNLTCYQLNLLKYSTQNFITTTMMVSGLYTSAVLTLVLLIAACRWVLPVENVRILAVQTVGAKSHWNFMRGVLRSLTDVGHNVTVFTPFPDGDRENYTEVDMSKEFPVKTNLNLKQAMEIYGRPVTYFYMLTASDSKYCDTVYKNRQFDQLVHDGNGGNSERKFDLIIMETRNLDCTSYLANALNLPIIFTMPSPMKTFTERSLTGHVSNPATVSHYLALQAVPKTFIQRFVNAALLAYSTLRTTYDGWIMNMTNPRRYQSSPKVNPSIIFLNTNHITEASRPVVQ
;
A
#
# COMPACT_ATOMS: atom_id res chain seq x y z
N MET A 1 24.43 7.80 58.28
CA MET A 1 23.55 6.69 57.85
C MET A 1 22.17 7.14 57.37
N MET A 2 21.52 8.18 57.92
CA MET A 2 20.20 8.62 57.42
C MET A 2 20.22 9.28 56.03
N VAL A 3 21.28 10.02 55.68
CA VAL A 3 21.37 10.73 54.39
C VAL A 3 21.58 9.79 53.20
N SER A 4 22.31 8.67 53.39
CA SER A 4 22.53 7.67 52.35
C SER A 4 21.25 6.90 52.01
N GLY A 5 20.40 6.61 53.01
CA GLY A 5 19.12 5.91 52.82
C GLY A 5 18.10 6.73 52.02
N LEU A 6 18.05 8.04 52.25
CA LEU A 6 17.19 8.97 51.50
C LEU A 6 17.64 9.12 50.04
N TYR A 7 18.95 9.13 49.78
CA TYR A 7 19.48 9.21 48.42
C TYR A 7 19.19 7.93 47.62
N THR A 8 19.39 6.75 48.24
CA THR A 8 19.04 5.47 47.60
C THR A 8 17.54 5.34 47.35
N SER A 9 16.70 5.81 48.27
CA SER A 9 15.24 5.80 48.08
C SER A 9 14.80 6.75 46.97
N ALA A 10 15.35 7.96 46.88
CA ALA A 10 15.04 8.91 45.83
C ALA A 10 15.48 8.42 44.43
N VAL A 11 16.65 7.79 44.33
CA VAL A 11 17.14 7.18 43.08
C VAL A 11 16.29 5.98 42.69
N LEU A 12 15.90 5.11 43.64
CA LEU A 12 15.02 3.97 43.35
C LEU A 12 13.64 4.44 42.88
N THR A 13 13.06 5.44 43.53
CA THR A 13 11.77 6.03 43.15
C THR A 13 11.86 6.72 41.78
N LEU A 14 12.97 7.41 41.48
CA LEU A 14 13.20 8.01 40.17
C LEU A 14 13.39 6.95 39.09
N VAL A 15 14.11 5.86 39.36
CA VAL A 15 14.26 4.72 38.45
C VAL A 15 12.93 4.02 38.22
N LEU A 16 12.11 3.84 39.26
CA LEU A 16 10.75 3.27 39.15
C LEU A 16 9.79 4.21 38.42
N LEU A 17 9.90 5.53 38.59
CA LEU A 17 9.14 6.53 37.83
C LEU A 17 9.58 6.62 36.37
N ILE A 18 10.88 6.55 36.09
CA ILE A 18 11.43 6.50 34.72
C ILE A 18 11.08 5.18 34.04
N ALA A 19 11.10 4.07 34.78
CA ALA A 19 10.63 2.76 34.32
C ALA A 19 9.11 2.78 34.08
N ALA A 20 8.31 3.44 34.92
CA ALA A 20 6.87 3.59 34.70
C ALA A 20 6.54 4.53 33.52
N CYS A 21 7.36 5.55 33.25
CA CYS A 21 7.14 6.50 32.15
C CYS A 21 7.61 6.02 30.77
N ARG A 22 8.35 4.90 30.67
CA ARG A 22 8.89 4.40 29.39
C ARG A 22 8.05 3.31 28.72
N TRP A 23 6.96 2.88 29.33
CA TRP A 23 6.13 1.82 28.77
C TRP A 23 4.86 2.48 28.23
N VAL A 24 4.69 2.44 26.91
CA VAL A 24 3.33 2.47 26.36
C VAL A 24 2.64 1.29 27.02
N LEU A 25 1.79 1.55 28.01
CA LEU A 25 1.11 0.47 28.73
C LEU A 25 0.40 -0.39 27.68
N PRO A 26 0.70 -1.70 27.61
CA PRO A 26 -0.03 -2.59 26.73
C PRO A 26 -1.52 -2.46 27.07
N VAL A 27 -2.36 -2.37 26.03
CA VAL A 27 -3.81 -2.36 26.26
C VAL A 27 -4.22 -3.81 26.51
N GLU A 28 -4.17 -4.24 27.75
CA GLU A 28 -4.52 -5.61 28.10
C GLU A 28 -6.04 -5.81 28.04
N ASN A 29 -6.45 -6.93 27.42
CA ASN A 29 -7.82 -7.46 27.48
C ASN A 29 -8.94 -6.58 26.85
N VAL A 30 -8.70 -6.02 25.66
CA VAL A 30 -9.75 -5.35 24.85
C VAL A 30 -10.88 -6.34 24.51
N ARG A 31 -12.13 -5.91 24.64
CA ARG A 31 -13.31 -6.70 24.24
C ARG A 31 -13.84 -6.21 22.91
N ILE A 32 -13.82 -7.09 21.91
CA ILE A 32 -14.02 -6.74 20.51
C ILE A 32 -15.27 -7.44 20.01
N LEU A 33 -16.19 -6.65 19.45
CA LEU A 33 -17.33 -7.16 18.70
C LEU A 33 -16.98 -7.20 17.22
N ALA A 34 -16.95 -8.40 16.64
CA ALA A 34 -16.72 -8.60 15.21
C ALA A 34 -17.99 -9.07 14.49
N VAL A 35 -18.27 -8.54 13.30
CA VAL A 35 -19.41 -8.99 12.48
C VAL A 35 -18.99 -9.19 11.04
N GLN A 36 -19.07 -10.44 10.57
CA GLN A 36 -18.81 -10.79 9.17
C GLN A 36 -20.05 -10.45 8.33
N THR A 37 -19.91 -9.49 7.41
CA THR A 37 -21.03 -9.03 6.57
C THR A 37 -21.14 -9.76 5.24
N VAL A 38 -20.23 -10.70 4.92
CA VAL A 38 -20.24 -11.42 3.65
C VAL A 38 -20.16 -12.94 3.85
N GLY A 39 -21.11 -13.66 3.28
CA GLY A 39 -21.18 -15.12 3.27
C GLY A 39 -20.26 -15.80 2.26
N ALA A 40 -18.98 -15.42 2.19
CA ALA A 40 -17.98 -16.03 1.31
C ALA A 40 -16.73 -16.50 2.08
N LYS A 41 -16.25 -17.72 1.82
CA LYS A 41 -15.16 -18.32 2.62
C LYS A 41 -13.83 -17.56 2.50
N SER A 42 -13.54 -16.97 1.34
CA SER A 42 -12.34 -16.13 1.15
C SER A 42 -12.35 -14.88 2.03
N HIS A 43 -13.51 -14.24 2.16
CA HIS A 43 -13.71 -13.08 3.03
C HIS A 43 -13.54 -13.47 4.50
N TRP A 44 -14.13 -14.60 4.91
CA TRP A 44 -13.96 -15.14 6.24
C TRP A 44 -12.50 -15.49 6.56
N ASN A 45 -11.75 -16.06 5.61
CA ASN A 45 -10.33 -16.38 5.84
C ASN A 45 -9.51 -15.12 6.16
N PHE A 46 -9.82 -13.98 5.52
CA PHE A 46 -9.19 -12.70 5.84
C PHE A 46 -9.59 -12.19 7.22
N MET A 47 -10.91 -12.08 7.50
CA MET A 47 -11.43 -11.64 8.80
C MET A 47 -10.89 -12.52 9.94
N ARG A 48 -10.93 -13.84 9.77
CA ARG A 48 -10.39 -14.81 10.74
C ARG A 48 -8.91 -14.59 11.01
N GLY A 49 -8.10 -14.21 10.01
CA GLY A 49 -6.69 -13.86 10.22
C GLY A 49 -6.53 -12.63 11.11
N VAL A 50 -7.35 -11.59 10.89
CA VAL A 50 -7.41 -10.39 11.75
C VAL A 50 -7.78 -10.78 13.18
N LEU A 51 -8.90 -11.49 13.36
CA LEU A 51 -9.40 -11.86 14.69
C LEU A 51 -8.44 -12.77 15.44
N ARG A 52 -7.79 -13.73 14.76
CA ARG A 52 -6.76 -14.58 15.37
C ARG A 52 -5.60 -13.78 15.92
N SER A 53 -5.12 -12.78 15.16
CA SER A 53 -4.03 -11.92 15.62
C SER A 53 -4.37 -11.20 16.93
N LEU A 54 -5.64 -10.82 17.10
CA LEU A 54 -6.15 -10.15 18.30
C LEU A 54 -6.33 -11.13 19.47
N THR A 55 -6.85 -12.34 19.22
CA THR A 55 -6.97 -13.35 20.28
C THR A 55 -5.61 -13.85 20.76
N ASP A 56 -4.66 -14.02 19.84
CA ASP A 56 -3.29 -14.45 20.16
C ASP A 56 -2.54 -13.38 20.96
N ALA A 57 -2.97 -12.11 20.88
CA ALA A 57 -2.49 -11.00 21.70
C ALA A 57 -3.24 -10.84 23.04
N GLY A 58 -4.15 -11.78 23.39
CA GLY A 58 -4.86 -11.79 24.66
C GLY A 58 -6.12 -10.91 24.71
N HIS A 59 -6.66 -10.48 23.56
CA HIS A 59 -7.94 -9.76 23.51
C HIS A 59 -9.13 -10.72 23.42
N ASN A 60 -10.26 -10.31 23.99
CA ASN A 60 -11.52 -11.04 23.96
C ASN A 60 -12.32 -10.67 22.71
N VAL A 61 -12.66 -11.65 21.88
CA VAL A 61 -13.41 -11.44 20.63
C VAL A 61 -14.74 -12.18 20.70
N THR A 62 -15.84 -11.47 20.50
CA THR A 62 -17.14 -12.06 20.16
C THR A 62 -17.42 -11.80 18.69
N VAL A 63 -17.60 -12.84 17.88
CA VAL A 63 -17.80 -12.70 16.44
C VAL A 63 -19.11 -13.30 15.97
N PHE A 64 -19.84 -12.54 15.16
CA PHE A 64 -20.97 -13.01 14.38
C PHE A 64 -20.46 -13.49 13.02
N THR A 65 -20.61 -14.78 12.70
CA THR A 65 -20.07 -15.38 11.47
C THR A 65 -20.98 -16.41 10.82
N PRO A 66 -21.10 -16.44 9.48
CA PRO A 66 -21.76 -17.52 8.75
C PRO A 66 -20.87 -18.77 8.59
N PHE A 67 -19.64 -18.76 9.12
CA PHE A 67 -18.68 -19.86 9.04
C PHE A 67 -18.11 -20.21 10.42
N PRO A 68 -18.94 -20.69 11.37
CA PRO A 68 -18.45 -21.07 12.68
C PRO A 68 -17.42 -22.19 12.58
N ASP A 69 -16.33 -22.05 13.31
CA ASP A 69 -15.28 -23.06 13.51
C ASP A 69 -15.20 -23.54 14.99
N GLY A 70 -16.03 -22.99 15.89
CA GLY A 70 -16.15 -23.34 17.31
C GLY A 70 -15.50 -22.33 18.26
N ASP A 71 -16.03 -22.27 19.49
CA ASP A 71 -15.50 -21.43 20.57
C ASP A 71 -14.11 -21.88 21.04
N ARG A 72 -13.33 -20.94 21.56
CA ARG A 72 -12.00 -21.16 22.15
C ARG A 72 -11.70 -20.07 23.18
N GLU A 73 -10.57 -20.20 23.88
CA GLU A 73 -10.16 -19.18 24.86
C GLU A 73 -10.14 -17.77 24.24
N ASN A 74 -10.75 -16.81 24.93
CA ASN A 74 -10.90 -15.42 24.51
C ASN A 74 -11.62 -15.22 23.15
N TYR A 75 -12.40 -16.21 22.69
CA TYR A 75 -13.07 -16.17 21.39
C TYR A 75 -14.42 -16.89 21.43
N THR A 76 -15.48 -16.13 21.21
CA THR A 76 -16.86 -16.64 21.15
C THR A 76 -17.46 -16.40 19.77
N GLU A 77 -18.06 -17.43 19.18
CA GLU A 77 -18.73 -17.35 17.88
C GLU A 77 -20.26 -17.36 18.03
N VAL A 78 -20.93 -16.52 17.26
CA VAL A 78 -22.38 -16.55 17.04
C VAL A 78 -22.64 -16.97 15.61
N ASP A 79 -23.26 -18.14 15.45
CA ASP A 79 -23.58 -18.71 14.15
C ASP A 79 -24.67 -17.89 13.41
N MET A 80 -24.31 -17.40 12.23
CA MET A 80 -25.21 -16.73 11.28
C MET A 80 -25.40 -17.52 9.97
N SER A 81 -25.03 -18.80 9.93
CA SER A 81 -25.08 -19.62 8.72
C SER A 81 -26.50 -19.78 8.15
N LYS A 82 -27.53 -19.62 8.99
CA LYS A 82 -28.95 -19.71 8.61
C LYS A 82 -29.47 -18.44 7.95
N GLU A 83 -28.94 -17.28 8.32
CA GLU A 83 -29.36 -15.98 7.81
C GLU A 83 -28.67 -15.66 6.47
N PHE A 84 -27.48 -16.21 6.22
CA PHE A 84 -26.69 -15.91 5.03
C PHE A 84 -26.86 -16.93 3.91
N PRO A 85 -27.07 -16.49 2.65
CA PRO A 85 -26.90 -17.36 1.50
C PRO A 85 -25.40 -17.56 1.24
N VAL A 86 -24.82 -18.58 1.88
CA VAL A 86 -23.40 -18.89 1.78
C VAL A 86 -23.03 -19.21 0.33
N LYS A 87 -22.21 -18.35 -0.29
CA LYS A 87 -21.76 -18.48 -1.69
C LYS A 87 -20.61 -19.48 -1.84
N THR A 88 -20.80 -20.70 -1.35
CA THR A 88 -19.97 -21.81 -1.77
C THR A 88 -20.59 -22.45 -3.00
N ASN A 89 -19.80 -23.13 -3.82
CA ASN A 89 -20.35 -24.09 -4.79
C ASN A 89 -21.20 -23.47 -5.94
N VAL A 90 -20.88 -22.25 -6.38
CA VAL A 90 -21.56 -21.54 -7.48
C VAL A 90 -21.18 -22.14 -8.84
N ASN A 91 -22.16 -22.25 -9.75
CA ASN A 91 -21.92 -22.63 -11.13
C ASN A 91 -21.03 -21.59 -11.85
N LEU A 92 -19.98 -22.05 -12.53
CA LEU A 92 -18.97 -21.19 -13.15
C LEU A 92 -19.56 -20.25 -14.20
N LYS A 93 -20.41 -20.75 -15.12
CA LYS A 93 -21.05 -19.92 -16.15
C LYS A 93 -21.90 -18.82 -15.53
N ARG A 94 -22.74 -19.16 -14.56
CA ARG A 94 -23.57 -18.18 -13.83
C ARG A 94 -22.72 -17.16 -13.08
N ALA A 95 -21.60 -17.59 -12.47
CA ALA A 95 -20.69 -16.67 -11.80
C ALA A 95 -20.05 -15.69 -12.78
N MET A 96 -19.59 -16.14 -13.93
CA MET A 96 -19.03 -15.27 -14.97
C MET A 96 -20.08 -14.32 -15.57
N GLU A 97 -21.31 -14.78 -15.78
CA GLU A 97 -22.40 -13.93 -16.27
C GLU A 97 -22.74 -12.78 -15.32
N ILE A 98 -22.80 -13.07 -14.01
CA ILE A 98 -23.18 -12.08 -12.99
C ILE A 98 -22.00 -11.18 -12.59
N TYR A 99 -20.83 -11.78 -12.32
CA TYR A 99 -19.68 -11.08 -11.71
C TYR A 99 -18.57 -10.73 -12.72
N GLY A 100 -18.60 -11.31 -13.93
CA GLY A 100 -17.53 -11.15 -14.92
C GLY A 100 -17.61 -9.84 -15.73
N ARG A 101 -18.80 -9.23 -15.83
CA ARG A 101 -19.00 -7.95 -16.52
C ARG A 101 -19.33 -6.84 -15.52
N PRO A 102 -18.61 -5.70 -15.54
CA PRO A 102 -18.88 -4.63 -14.58
C PRO A 102 -20.32 -4.11 -14.61
N VAL A 103 -20.92 -3.99 -15.80
CA VAL A 103 -22.32 -3.55 -15.95
C VAL A 103 -23.30 -4.47 -15.23
N THR A 104 -23.19 -5.79 -15.46
CA THR A 104 -24.05 -6.78 -14.79
C THR A 104 -23.79 -6.81 -13.29
N TYR A 105 -22.52 -6.72 -12.88
CA TYR A 105 -22.15 -6.72 -11.47
C TYR A 105 -22.77 -5.54 -10.72
N PHE A 106 -22.61 -4.33 -11.23
CA PHE A 106 -23.17 -3.12 -10.63
C PHE A 106 -24.69 -3.03 -10.75
N TYR A 107 -25.31 -3.80 -11.64
CA TYR A 107 -26.76 -3.92 -11.67
C TYR A 107 -27.29 -4.62 -10.43
N VAL A 108 -26.63 -5.70 -9.98
CA VAL A 108 -27.07 -6.52 -8.83
C VAL A 108 -26.39 -6.16 -7.50
N LEU A 109 -25.38 -5.29 -7.52
CA LEU A 109 -24.53 -5.02 -6.36
C LEU A 109 -25.31 -4.52 -5.15
N THR A 110 -26.17 -3.52 -5.33
CA THR A 110 -26.90 -2.89 -4.23
C THR A 110 -27.87 -3.86 -3.58
N ASP A 111 -28.55 -4.69 -4.38
CA ASP A 111 -29.43 -5.76 -3.87
C ASP A 111 -28.65 -6.82 -3.10
N LEU A 112 -27.47 -7.21 -3.58
CA LEU A 112 -26.58 -8.13 -2.88
C LEU A 112 -26.09 -7.56 -1.54
N ASP A 113 -25.67 -6.29 -1.52
CA ASP A 113 -25.24 -5.63 -0.28
C ASP A 113 -26.41 -5.55 0.70
N SER A 114 -27.59 -5.17 0.23
CA SER A 114 -28.82 -5.15 1.03
C SER A 114 -29.18 -6.51 1.60
N MET A 115 -29.16 -7.56 0.79
CA MET A 115 -29.44 -8.93 1.23
C MET A 115 -28.49 -9.35 2.37
N TYR A 116 -27.21 -9.01 2.28
CA TYR A 116 -26.25 -9.30 3.34
C TYR A 116 -26.48 -8.48 4.60
N CYS A 117 -26.78 -7.18 4.46
CA CYS A 117 -27.09 -6.33 5.60
C CYS A 117 -28.38 -6.78 6.32
N ASP A 118 -29.40 -7.22 5.59
CA ASP A 118 -30.59 -7.85 6.20
C ASP A 118 -30.22 -9.11 6.98
N ALA A 119 -29.37 -9.96 6.42
CA ALA A 119 -28.94 -11.19 7.09
C ALA A 119 -28.28 -10.89 8.45
N VAL A 120 -27.44 -9.85 8.52
CA VAL A 120 -26.82 -9.37 9.77
C VAL A 120 -27.91 -8.93 10.76
N TYR A 121 -28.79 -8.01 10.36
CA TYR A 121 -29.75 -7.38 11.29
C TYR A 121 -31.01 -8.19 11.55
N LYS A 122 -31.23 -9.30 10.85
CA LYS A 122 -32.27 -10.29 11.15
C LYS A 122 -31.88 -11.22 12.30
N ASN A 123 -30.58 -11.31 12.63
CA ASN A 123 -30.12 -12.16 13.71
C ASN A 123 -30.65 -11.65 15.06
N ARG A 124 -31.41 -12.49 15.77
CA ARG A 124 -32.07 -12.12 17.04
C ARG A 124 -31.09 -11.78 18.16
N GLN A 125 -29.89 -12.37 18.18
CA GLN A 125 -28.90 -12.05 19.21
C GLN A 125 -28.32 -10.65 18.96
N LEU A 126 -28.00 -10.32 17.71
CA LEU A 126 -27.54 -8.98 17.36
C LEU A 126 -28.64 -7.93 17.57
N ASP A 127 -29.89 -8.23 17.20
CA ASP A 127 -31.04 -7.36 17.45
C ASP A 127 -31.24 -7.08 18.94
N ARG A 128 -31.10 -8.10 19.81
CA ARG A 128 -31.11 -7.92 21.27
C ARG A 128 -29.90 -7.12 21.78
N LEU A 129 -28.73 -7.26 21.18
CA LEU A 129 -27.57 -6.43 21.53
C LEU A 129 -27.84 -4.94 21.22
N VAL A 130 -28.60 -4.66 20.16
CA VAL A 130 -28.93 -3.30 19.73
C VAL A 130 -30.16 -2.74 20.47
N HIS A 131 -31.14 -3.57 20.83
CA HIS A 131 -32.48 -3.13 21.29
C HIS A 131 -32.96 -3.73 22.63
N GLY A 132 -32.23 -4.68 23.22
CA GLY A 132 -32.80 -5.69 24.13
C GLY A 132 -32.78 -5.44 25.65
N GLY A 133 -32.26 -4.34 26.19
CA GLY A 133 -32.52 -4.00 27.61
C GLY A 133 -31.40 -3.24 28.36
N ASP A 134 -31.86 -2.23 29.10
CA ASP A 134 -31.19 -1.30 30.03
C ASP A 134 -29.78 -0.83 29.60
N GLY A 135 -29.73 0.35 28.95
CA GLY A 135 -28.56 0.92 28.28
C GLY A 135 -27.33 1.22 29.17
N SER A 136 -27.27 0.73 30.41
CA SER A 136 -26.19 0.96 31.36
C SER A 136 -25.24 -0.23 31.58
N ASP A 137 -25.63 -1.46 31.19
CA ASP A 137 -24.83 -2.68 31.41
C ASP A 137 -24.08 -3.19 30.16
N PHE A 138 -24.48 -2.77 28.95
CA PHE A 138 -23.94 -3.30 27.69
C PHE A 138 -22.95 -2.39 26.95
N GLU A 139 -23.00 -1.06 27.11
CA GLU A 139 -21.88 -0.15 26.72
C GLU A 139 -20.57 -0.57 27.40
N LYS A 140 -20.68 -1.26 28.54
CA LYS A 140 -19.56 -1.84 29.28
C LYS A 140 -19.10 -3.20 28.76
N LYS A 141 -19.61 -3.79 27.67
CA LYS A 141 -19.20 -5.14 27.21
C LYS A 141 -18.17 -5.16 26.09
N PHE A 142 -18.14 -4.16 25.23
CA PHE A 142 -17.23 -4.08 24.10
C PHE A 142 -16.59 -2.70 24.04
N ASP A 143 -15.35 -2.65 23.59
CA ASP A 143 -14.55 -1.43 23.48
C ASP A 143 -14.35 -1.02 22.01
N LEU A 144 -14.63 -1.94 21.06
CA LEU A 144 -14.40 -1.77 19.63
C LEU A 144 -15.33 -2.65 18.78
N ILE A 145 -15.67 -2.16 17.59
CA ILE A 145 -16.33 -2.94 16.54
C ILE A 145 -15.36 -3.20 15.38
N ILE A 146 -15.33 -4.43 14.86
CA ILE A 146 -14.65 -4.80 13.62
C ILE A 146 -15.69 -5.36 12.63
N MET A 147 -15.84 -4.71 11.48
CA MET A 147 -16.81 -5.15 10.46
C MET A 147 -16.23 -5.13 9.06
N GLU A 148 -16.66 -6.07 8.23
CA GLU A 148 -16.38 -5.97 6.80
C GLU A 148 -17.24 -4.88 6.14
N SER A 149 -16.59 -3.97 5.41
CA SER A 149 -17.23 -2.85 4.74
C SER A 149 -17.67 -3.17 3.31
N ARG A 150 -18.75 -2.53 2.85
CA ARG A 150 -19.44 -2.73 1.56
C ARG A 150 -19.81 -1.39 0.92
N ASN A 151 -20.31 -1.40 -0.32
CA ASN A 151 -20.68 -0.15 -1.01
C ASN A 151 -21.92 0.48 -0.36
N LEU A 152 -22.91 -0.35 -0.01
CA LEU A 152 -23.98 0.07 0.89
C LEU A 152 -23.49 0.00 2.33
N ASP A 153 -23.58 1.14 3.04
CA ASP A 153 -23.20 1.20 4.44
C ASP A 153 -24.32 0.70 5.33
N CYS A 154 -24.09 -0.44 5.96
CA CYS A 154 -24.88 -0.93 7.07
C CYS A 154 -24.03 -1.15 8.33
N THR A 155 -22.77 -0.73 8.32
CA THR A 155 -21.86 -0.84 9.46
C THR A 155 -22.07 0.30 10.47
N SER A 156 -22.44 1.48 9.96
CA SER A 156 -22.69 2.68 10.77
C SER A 156 -23.84 2.53 11.77
N TYR A 157 -24.83 1.69 11.48
CA TYR A 157 -25.94 1.43 12.40
C TYR A 157 -25.48 0.81 13.71
N LEU A 158 -24.68 -0.26 13.65
CA LEU A 158 -24.14 -0.91 14.85
C LEU A 158 -23.19 0.03 15.62
N ALA A 159 -22.34 0.78 14.90
CA ALA A 159 -21.41 1.72 15.52
C ALA A 159 -22.13 2.86 16.27
N ASN A 160 -23.19 3.43 15.71
CA ASN A 160 -23.98 4.45 16.39
C ASN A 160 -24.81 3.88 17.55
N ALA A 161 -25.41 2.70 17.37
CA ALA A 161 -26.24 2.09 18.39
C ALA A 161 -25.45 1.74 19.66
N LEU A 162 -24.19 1.34 19.51
CA LEU A 162 -23.30 0.99 20.63
C LEU A 162 -22.37 2.14 21.04
N ASN A 163 -22.34 3.24 20.27
CA ASN A 163 -21.42 4.37 20.45
C ASN A 163 -19.93 3.95 20.55
N LEU A 164 -19.51 3.01 19.70
CA LEU A 164 -18.15 2.46 19.69
C LEU A 164 -17.35 2.87 18.45
N PRO A 165 -16.02 3.02 18.57
CA PRO A 165 -15.17 3.13 17.39
C PRO A 165 -15.28 1.88 16.52
N ILE A 166 -15.18 2.06 15.20
CA ILE A 166 -15.27 0.97 14.23
C ILE A 166 -14.00 0.87 13.38
N ILE A 167 -13.51 -0.35 13.19
CA ILE A 167 -12.46 -0.71 12.24
C ILE A 167 -13.11 -1.49 11.09
N PHE A 168 -12.73 -1.15 9.87
CA PHE A 168 -13.17 -1.89 8.69
C PHE A 168 -12.15 -2.96 8.30
N THR A 169 -12.64 -4.13 7.94
CA THR A 169 -11.87 -5.12 7.18
C THR A 169 -12.27 -5.06 5.71
N MET A 170 -11.29 -5.09 4.82
CA MET A 170 -11.50 -5.11 3.38
C MET A 170 -10.71 -6.26 2.76
N PRO A 171 -11.34 -7.45 2.61
CA PRO A 171 -10.68 -8.66 2.07
C PRO A 171 -10.30 -8.56 0.59
N SER A 172 -10.85 -7.57 -0.12
CA SER A 172 -10.55 -7.25 -1.52
C SER A 172 -9.51 -6.12 -1.61
N PRO A 173 -9.00 -5.81 -2.81
CA PRO A 173 -8.38 -4.53 -3.05
C PRO A 173 -9.35 -3.38 -2.78
N MET A 174 -8.82 -2.16 -2.71
CA MET A 174 -9.64 -0.99 -2.41
C MET A 174 -10.81 -0.86 -3.36
N MET A 175 -12.02 -0.80 -2.82
CA MET A 175 -13.25 -0.59 -3.60
C MET A 175 -13.29 0.84 -4.12
N THR A 176 -12.65 1.11 -5.26
CA THR A 176 -12.47 2.46 -5.82
C THR A 176 -13.77 3.27 -5.97
N ALA A 177 -14.91 2.61 -6.24
CA ALA A 177 -16.22 3.26 -6.33
C ALA A 177 -16.71 3.84 -4.98
N ALA A 178 -16.32 3.21 -3.86
CA ALA A 178 -16.70 3.61 -2.51
C ALA A 178 -15.52 4.16 -1.69
N GLU A 179 -14.31 4.23 -2.24
CA GLU A 179 -13.09 4.70 -1.56
C GLU A 179 -13.27 6.07 -0.91
N ARG A 180 -13.85 7.03 -1.63
CA ARG A 180 -14.17 8.37 -1.09
C ARG A 180 -15.09 8.28 0.11
N SER A 181 -16.00 7.32 0.09
CA SER A 181 -16.96 7.13 1.17
C SER A 181 -16.27 6.66 2.45
N PHE A 182 -15.19 5.87 2.38
CA PHE A 182 -14.50 5.35 3.58
C PHE A 182 -13.33 6.22 4.04
N THR A 183 -12.68 6.89 3.08
CA THR A 183 -11.40 7.59 3.31
C THR A 183 -11.47 9.09 3.07
N GLY A 184 -12.48 9.59 2.36
CA GLY A 184 -12.53 10.97 1.86
C GLY A 184 -11.56 11.24 0.69
N HIS A 185 -10.68 10.29 0.37
CA HIS A 185 -9.76 10.33 -0.76
C HIS A 185 -10.41 9.74 -2.02
N MET A 186 -10.00 10.21 -3.20
CA MET A 186 -10.40 9.61 -4.47
C MET A 186 -9.15 9.42 -5.32
N SER A 187 -8.83 8.15 -5.59
CA SER A 187 -7.72 7.79 -6.44
C SER A 187 -7.86 8.39 -7.85
N ASN A 188 -6.75 8.79 -8.46
CA ASN A 188 -6.75 9.27 -9.84
C ASN A 188 -6.91 8.06 -10.81
N PRO A 189 -7.99 7.98 -11.60
CA PRO A 189 -8.22 6.84 -12.50
C PRO A 189 -7.21 6.77 -13.66
N ALA A 190 -6.38 7.79 -13.87
CA ALA A 190 -5.29 7.72 -14.84
C ALA A 190 -4.10 6.87 -14.36
N THR A 191 -3.99 6.61 -13.06
CA THR A 191 -2.86 5.90 -12.44
C THR A 191 -3.29 4.73 -11.56
N VAL A 192 -4.50 4.76 -11.00
CA VAL A 192 -5.06 3.69 -10.16
C VAL A 192 -6.16 2.99 -10.92
N SER A 193 -5.98 1.70 -11.18
CA SER A 193 -7.00 0.87 -11.79
C SER A 193 -8.20 0.70 -10.87
N HIS A 194 -9.39 0.77 -11.46
CA HIS A 194 -10.63 0.36 -10.83
C HIS A 194 -10.51 -1.10 -10.38
N TYR A 195 -11.11 -1.48 -9.26
CA TYR A 195 -10.96 -2.84 -8.72
C TYR A 195 -11.53 -3.95 -9.63
N LEU A 196 -12.39 -3.58 -10.61
CA LEU A 196 -12.90 -4.45 -11.68
C LEU A 196 -12.21 -4.23 -13.04
N ALA A 197 -11.11 -3.49 -13.10
CA ALA A 197 -10.37 -3.30 -14.33
C ALA A 197 -9.69 -4.60 -14.76
N LEU A 198 -9.52 -4.76 -16.08
CA LEU A 198 -8.81 -5.91 -16.63
C LEU A 198 -7.29 -5.80 -16.45
N GLN A 199 -6.77 -4.58 -16.33
CA GLN A 199 -5.34 -4.30 -16.21
C GLN A 199 -5.01 -3.81 -14.80
N ALA A 200 -3.85 -4.23 -14.28
CA ALA A 200 -3.31 -3.78 -13.01
C ALA A 200 -2.98 -2.29 -13.00
N VAL A 201 -2.42 -1.79 -14.11
CA VAL A 201 -2.07 -0.38 -14.31
C VAL A 201 -2.47 0.05 -15.72
N PRO A 202 -3.20 1.17 -15.90
CA PRO A 202 -3.58 1.63 -17.22
C PRO A 202 -2.39 2.31 -17.93
N LYS A 203 -1.84 1.63 -18.93
CA LYS A 203 -0.62 2.04 -19.67
C LYS A 203 -0.92 2.92 -20.88
N THR A 204 -2.06 2.73 -21.54
CA THR A 204 -2.44 3.48 -22.75
C THR A 204 -3.53 4.50 -22.47
N PHE A 205 -3.70 5.49 -23.38
CA PHE A 205 -4.80 6.45 -23.29
C PHE A 205 -6.17 5.77 -23.23
N VAL A 206 -6.40 4.77 -24.08
CA VAL A 206 -7.66 4.00 -24.11
C VAL A 206 -7.89 3.29 -22.78
N GLN A 207 -6.87 2.62 -22.22
CA GLN A 207 -6.99 1.96 -20.91
C GLN A 207 -7.32 2.97 -19.80
N ARG A 208 -6.68 4.14 -19.80
CA ARG A 208 -6.97 5.22 -18.83
C ARG A 208 -8.40 5.76 -18.98
N PHE A 209 -8.86 5.94 -20.22
CA PHE A 209 -10.21 6.40 -20.51
C PHE A 209 -11.26 5.39 -20.07
N VAL A 210 -11.11 4.10 -20.43
CA VAL A 210 -12.02 3.02 -20.00
C VAL A 210 -12.04 2.91 -18.47
N ASN A 211 -10.87 3.00 -17.83
CA ASN A 211 -10.78 2.96 -16.37
C ASN A 211 -11.51 4.13 -15.70
N ALA A 212 -11.35 5.34 -16.23
CA ALA A 212 -12.07 6.53 -15.75
C ALA A 212 -13.58 6.44 -15.99
N ALA A 213 -14.01 5.96 -17.16
CA ALA A 213 -15.41 5.72 -17.48
C ALA A 213 -16.03 4.68 -16.55
N LEU A 214 -15.29 3.61 -16.23
CA LEU A 214 -15.74 2.59 -15.30
C LEU A 214 -15.90 3.12 -13.87
N LEU A 215 -14.96 3.96 -13.40
CA LEU A 215 -15.08 4.64 -12.10
C LEU A 215 -16.29 5.58 -12.06
N ALA A 216 -16.51 6.36 -13.13
CA ALA A 216 -17.66 7.26 -13.22
C ALA A 216 -18.97 6.49 -13.23
N TYR A 217 -19.09 5.45 -14.08
CA TYR A 217 -20.25 4.58 -14.17
C TYR A 217 -20.58 3.93 -12.83
N SER A 218 -19.60 3.28 -12.19
CA SER A 218 -19.80 2.59 -10.90
C SER A 218 -20.22 3.53 -9.79
N THR A 219 -19.61 4.72 -9.69
CA THR A 219 -19.95 5.74 -8.70
C THR A 219 -21.37 6.27 -8.91
N LEU A 220 -21.73 6.60 -10.16
CA LEU A 220 -23.08 7.07 -10.49
C LEU A 220 -24.13 6.01 -10.23
N ARG A 221 -23.87 4.77 -10.65
CA ARG A 221 -24.78 3.63 -10.51
C ARG A 221 -25.07 3.31 -9.05
N THR A 222 -24.03 3.18 -8.23
CA THR A 222 -24.16 2.90 -6.78
C THR A 222 -24.85 4.03 -6.03
N THR A 223 -24.54 5.29 -6.38
CA THR A 223 -25.21 6.47 -5.79
C THR A 223 -26.70 6.49 -6.15
N TYR A 224 -27.03 6.26 -7.42
CA TYR A 224 -28.41 6.20 -7.91
C TYR A 224 -29.20 5.09 -7.22
N ASP A 225 -28.65 3.87 -7.13
CA ASP A 225 -29.33 2.76 -6.48
C ASP A 225 -29.55 2.99 -4.99
N GLY A 226 -28.55 3.51 -4.28
CA GLY A 226 -28.69 3.86 -2.88
C GLY A 226 -29.79 4.90 -2.66
N TRP A 227 -29.90 5.87 -3.56
CA TRP A 227 -30.97 6.88 -3.54
C TRP A 227 -32.35 6.27 -3.78
N ILE A 228 -32.51 5.44 -4.82
CA ILE A 228 -33.77 4.74 -5.12
C ILE A 228 -34.18 3.85 -3.94
N MET A 229 -33.25 3.10 -3.37
CA MET A 229 -33.51 2.20 -2.26
C MET A 229 -33.98 2.96 -1.02
N ASN A 230 -33.36 4.10 -0.71
CA ASN A 230 -33.78 4.93 0.42
C ASN A 230 -35.19 5.52 0.25
N MET A 231 -35.65 5.75 -0.98
CA MET A 231 -37.02 6.23 -1.23
C MET A 231 -38.06 5.13 -1.29
N THR A 232 -37.69 3.94 -1.79
CA THR A 232 -38.65 2.86 -2.09
C THR A 232 -38.74 1.81 -0.99
N ASN A 233 -37.65 1.56 -0.26
CA ASN A 233 -37.59 0.55 0.78
C ASN A 233 -36.56 0.94 1.87
N PRO A 234 -36.81 2.02 2.64
CA PRO A 234 -35.86 2.49 3.65
C PRO A 234 -35.70 1.47 4.77
N ARG A 235 -34.48 0.97 4.96
CA ARG A 235 -34.17 0.06 6.07
C ARG A 235 -33.62 0.83 7.27
N ARG A 236 -33.86 0.33 8.49
CA ARG A 236 -33.44 0.99 9.73
C ARG A 236 -31.96 1.38 9.74
N TYR A 237 -31.08 0.51 9.25
CA TYR A 237 -29.66 0.77 9.22
C TYR A 237 -29.23 1.81 8.17
N GLN A 238 -30.04 2.06 7.14
CA GLN A 238 -29.75 3.08 6.11
C GLN A 238 -30.07 4.50 6.59
N SER A 239 -31.00 4.63 7.53
CA SER A 239 -31.31 5.91 8.18
C SER A 239 -30.27 6.32 9.23
N SER A 240 -29.33 5.44 9.57
CA SER A 240 -28.27 5.73 10.53
C SER A 240 -27.29 6.77 9.99
N PRO A 241 -26.90 7.78 10.79
CA PRO A 241 -25.82 8.69 10.42
C PRO A 241 -24.54 7.91 10.08
N LYS A 242 -23.85 8.34 9.03
CA LYS A 242 -22.63 7.66 8.62
C LYS A 242 -21.52 7.80 9.66
N VAL A 243 -20.87 6.69 10.00
CA VAL A 243 -19.70 6.61 10.87
C VAL A 243 -18.46 6.34 10.01
N ASN A 244 -17.47 7.22 10.11
CA ASN A 244 -16.20 7.03 9.42
C ASN A 244 -15.29 6.10 10.23
N PRO A 245 -14.67 5.08 9.59
CA PRO A 245 -13.83 4.11 10.28
C PRO A 245 -12.60 4.77 10.91
N SER A 246 -12.19 4.25 12.07
CA SER A 246 -10.95 4.63 12.75
C SER A 246 -9.74 4.15 11.96
N ILE A 247 -9.79 2.89 11.49
CA ILE A 247 -8.78 2.24 10.64
C ILE A 247 -9.49 1.34 9.61
N ILE A 248 -8.85 1.12 8.46
CA ILE A 248 -9.23 0.16 7.43
C ILE A 248 -8.08 -0.84 7.27
N PHE A 249 -8.30 -2.09 7.66
CA PHE A 249 -7.42 -3.21 7.36
C PHE A 249 -7.68 -3.70 5.95
N LEU A 250 -6.74 -3.42 5.04
CA LEU A 250 -6.86 -3.67 3.60
C LEU A 250 -6.02 -4.89 3.20
N ASN A 251 -6.61 -5.83 2.45
CA ASN A 251 -5.91 -7.00 1.94
C ASN A 251 -5.04 -6.67 0.72
N THR A 252 -4.10 -5.75 0.84
CA THR A 252 -3.17 -5.38 -0.24
C THR A 252 -1.72 -5.49 0.20
N ASN A 253 -0.84 -5.54 -0.78
CA ASN A 253 0.61 -5.47 -0.62
C ASN A 253 1.20 -4.93 -1.94
N HIS A 254 2.30 -4.19 -1.86
CA HIS A 254 2.97 -3.55 -2.98
C HIS A 254 3.45 -4.51 -4.10
N ILE A 255 3.48 -5.83 -3.87
CA ILE A 255 3.73 -6.85 -4.91
C ILE A 255 2.49 -7.14 -5.77
N THR A 256 1.31 -7.03 -5.17
CA THR A 256 0.01 -7.30 -5.82
C THR A 256 -0.77 -6.04 -6.18
N GLU A 257 -0.23 -4.87 -5.84
CA GLU A 257 -0.84 -3.57 -6.07
C GLU A 257 0.22 -2.57 -6.48
N ALA A 258 -0.05 -1.81 -7.54
CA ALA A 258 0.83 -0.71 -7.93
C ALA A 258 0.84 0.38 -6.84
N SER A 259 2.00 1.01 -6.65
CA SER A 259 2.15 2.11 -5.70
C SER A 259 1.13 3.22 -5.97
N ARG A 260 0.43 3.65 -4.93
CA ARG A 260 -0.62 4.68 -4.99
C ARG A 260 -0.69 5.50 -3.69
N PRO A 261 -1.21 6.73 -3.75
CA PRO A 261 -1.51 7.49 -2.53
C PRO A 261 -2.52 6.74 -1.66
N VAL A 262 -2.21 6.60 -0.37
CA VAL A 262 -3.09 6.03 0.64
C VAL A 262 -3.13 6.96 1.85
N VAL A 263 -4.29 7.07 2.49
CA VAL A 263 -4.44 7.86 3.72
C VAL A 263 -3.91 7.07 4.93
N PRO A 264 -3.43 7.73 6.00
CA PRO A 264 -2.76 7.04 7.12
C PRO A 264 -3.62 6.01 7.86
N ASN A 265 -4.95 6.14 7.81
CA ASN A 265 -5.86 5.19 8.44
C ASN A 265 -6.15 3.95 7.57
N VAL A 266 -5.49 3.78 6.42
CA VAL A 266 -5.54 2.55 5.61
C VAL A 266 -4.27 1.76 5.86
N ILE A 267 -4.40 0.58 6.46
CA ILE A 267 -3.29 -0.28 6.85
C ILE A 267 -3.32 -1.54 5.97
N GLU A 268 -2.27 -1.71 5.18
CA GLU A 268 -2.11 -2.87 4.29
C GLU A 268 -1.65 -4.10 5.08
N ILE A 269 -2.49 -5.12 5.13
CA ILE A 269 -2.23 -6.38 5.83
C ILE A 269 -2.35 -7.60 4.90
N GLY A 270 -1.98 -7.42 3.63
CA GLY A 270 -1.95 -8.48 2.63
C GLY A 270 -1.18 -9.71 3.14
N GLY A 271 -1.85 -10.87 3.04
CA GLY A 271 -1.35 -12.13 3.57
C GLY A 271 -1.72 -12.44 5.02
N ILE A 272 -2.61 -11.69 5.67
CA ILE A 272 -3.01 -11.99 7.07
C ILE A 272 -3.60 -13.42 7.26
N HIS A 273 -4.17 -14.03 6.22
CA HIS A 273 -4.73 -15.39 6.27
C HIS A 273 -3.68 -16.50 6.24
N LEU A 274 -2.42 -16.14 5.99
CA LEU A 274 -1.29 -17.06 5.89
C LEU A 274 -0.98 -17.69 7.27
N LYS A 275 -1.19 -19.01 7.40
CA LYS A 275 -0.83 -19.84 8.57
C LYS A 275 0.52 -20.59 8.46
N PRO A 276 1.24 -20.87 9.56
CA PRO A 276 2.44 -21.72 9.54
C PRO A 276 2.25 -23.01 8.72
N LYS A 277 3.32 -23.46 8.04
CA LYS A 277 3.31 -24.67 7.21
C LYS A 277 2.96 -25.88 8.06
N ASN A 278 1.98 -26.66 7.62
CA ASN A 278 1.57 -27.92 8.25
C ASN A 278 2.10 -29.13 7.45
N LYS A 279 2.08 -30.31 8.08
CA LYS A 279 2.36 -31.57 7.39
C LYS A 279 1.28 -31.84 6.35
N LEU A 280 1.68 -32.20 5.13
CA LEU A 280 0.75 -32.67 4.09
C LEU A 280 0.21 -34.06 4.47
N PRO A 281 -1.06 -34.38 4.14
CA PRO A 281 -1.57 -35.75 4.20
C PRO A 281 -0.67 -36.71 3.43
N ASP A 282 -0.47 -37.92 3.96
CA ASP A 282 0.56 -38.85 3.46
C ASP A 282 0.34 -39.24 1.99
N ASP A 283 -0.91 -39.39 1.56
CA ASP A 283 -1.25 -39.71 0.17
C ASP A 283 -0.92 -38.58 -0.82
N ILE A 284 -1.13 -37.32 -0.41
CA ILE A 284 -0.75 -36.14 -1.19
C ILE A 284 0.79 -36.01 -1.21
N LEU A 285 1.44 -36.23 -0.08
CA LEU A 285 2.89 -36.15 0.03
C LEU A 285 3.58 -37.21 -0.85
N GLU A 286 3.15 -38.46 -0.79
CA GLU A 286 3.67 -39.56 -1.62
C GLU A 286 3.47 -39.26 -3.12
N PHE A 287 2.30 -38.73 -3.49
CA PHE A 287 2.03 -38.33 -4.86
C PHE A 287 2.97 -37.21 -5.34
N ILE A 288 3.25 -36.22 -4.51
CA ILE A 288 4.18 -35.14 -4.83
C ILE A 288 5.62 -35.64 -4.89
N GLU A 289 6.03 -36.49 -3.94
CA GLU A 289 7.40 -37.00 -3.87
C GLU A 289 7.73 -37.96 -5.01
N GLY A 290 6.76 -38.74 -5.48
CA GLY A 290 6.92 -39.58 -6.67
C GLY A 290 6.93 -38.82 -8.01
N ALA A 291 6.94 -37.49 -8.03
CA ALA A 291 6.93 -36.68 -9.24
C ALA A 291 8.35 -36.22 -9.66
N PRO A 292 9.08 -36.96 -10.52
CA PRO A 292 10.46 -36.60 -10.90
C PRO A 292 10.55 -35.25 -11.64
N ASN A 293 9.54 -34.94 -12.46
CA ASN A 293 9.49 -33.70 -13.24
C ASN A 293 8.78 -32.55 -12.52
N GLY A 294 8.44 -32.73 -11.24
CA GLY A 294 7.69 -31.77 -10.43
C GLY A 294 6.17 -31.88 -10.59
N VAL A 295 5.47 -30.96 -9.92
CA VAL A 295 4.02 -30.98 -9.74
C VAL A 295 3.39 -29.67 -10.22
N ILE A 296 2.23 -29.80 -10.87
CA ILE A 296 1.30 -28.70 -11.17
C ILE A 296 0.13 -28.79 -10.19
N TYR A 297 -0.21 -27.69 -9.53
CA TYR A 297 -1.42 -27.61 -8.71
C TYR A 297 -2.47 -26.76 -9.43
N PHE A 298 -3.71 -27.26 -9.54
CA PHE A 298 -4.80 -26.62 -10.27
C PHE A 298 -6.08 -26.49 -9.43
N THR A 299 -6.55 -25.25 -9.27
CA THR A 299 -7.86 -24.95 -8.68
C THR A 299 -8.39 -23.57 -9.07
N PHE A 300 -9.73 -23.41 -9.09
CA PHE A 300 -10.42 -22.12 -9.20
C PHE A 300 -11.00 -21.63 -7.86
N GLY A 301 -10.44 -22.10 -6.74
CA GLY A 301 -10.77 -21.62 -5.40
C GLY A 301 -12.02 -22.27 -4.80
N SER A 302 -12.61 -21.62 -3.79
CA SER A 302 -13.73 -22.14 -3.00
C SER A 302 -15.11 -21.81 -3.55
N THR A 303 -15.22 -20.81 -4.41
CA THR A 303 -16.51 -20.23 -4.80
C THR A 303 -17.10 -20.93 -6.02
N VAL A 304 -16.31 -21.21 -7.05
CA VAL A 304 -16.77 -21.89 -8.28
C VAL A 304 -16.46 -23.39 -8.23
N LYS A 305 -17.37 -24.20 -8.79
CA LYS A 305 -17.15 -25.64 -8.98
C LYS A 305 -16.44 -25.94 -10.29
N LEU A 306 -15.35 -26.69 -10.23
CA LEU A 306 -14.65 -27.15 -11.43
C LEU A 306 -15.45 -28.22 -12.19
N THR A 307 -16.35 -28.93 -11.50
CA THR A 307 -17.33 -29.83 -12.16
C THR A 307 -18.35 -29.12 -13.04
N THR A 308 -18.38 -27.78 -13.04
CA THR A 308 -19.27 -26.98 -13.88
C THR A 308 -18.57 -26.34 -15.08
N LEU A 309 -17.33 -26.75 -15.35
CA LEU A 309 -16.63 -26.40 -16.58
C LEU A 309 -17.44 -26.85 -17.81
N PRO A 310 -17.49 -26.06 -18.89
CA PRO A 310 -17.98 -26.55 -20.16
C PRO A 310 -17.20 -27.80 -20.59
N ILE A 311 -17.90 -28.80 -21.13
CA ILE A 311 -17.31 -30.11 -21.48
C ILE A 311 -16.07 -29.96 -22.37
N HIS A 312 -16.11 -29.05 -23.35
CA HIS A 312 -14.99 -28.80 -24.25
C HIS A 312 -13.76 -28.23 -23.51
N ILE A 313 -13.96 -27.38 -22.50
CA ILE A 313 -12.87 -26.83 -21.67
C ILE A 313 -12.29 -27.91 -20.77
N GLU A 314 -13.14 -28.72 -20.11
CA GLU A 314 -12.66 -29.85 -19.30
C GLU A 314 -11.83 -30.83 -20.14
N LYS A 315 -12.28 -31.11 -21.38
CA LYS A 315 -11.55 -31.95 -22.33
C LYS A 315 -10.17 -31.37 -22.66
N ILE A 316 -10.08 -30.07 -22.95
CA ILE A 316 -8.81 -29.38 -23.21
C ILE A 316 -7.84 -29.54 -22.03
N PHE A 317 -8.30 -29.34 -20.79
CA PHE A 317 -7.45 -29.54 -19.61
C PHE A 317 -7.00 -30.99 -19.46
N LYS A 318 -7.89 -31.97 -19.68
CA LYS A 318 -7.51 -33.40 -19.64
C LYS A 318 -6.44 -33.74 -20.66
N GLN A 319 -6.62 -33.31 -21.92
CA GLN A 319 -5.68 -33.57 -23.01
C GLN A 319 -4.32 -32.89 -22.77
N ALA A 320 -4.34 -31.62 -22.35
CA ALA A 320 -3.11 -30.93 -21.99
C ALA A 320 -2.40 -31.62 -20.81
N PHE A 321 -3.14 -31.99 -19.75
CA PHE A 321 -2.53 -32.64 -18.59
C PHE A 321 -2.03 -34.05 -18.88
N SER A 322 -2.66 -34.83 -19.76
CA SER A 322 -2.10 -36.12 -20.18
C SER A 322 -0.78 -35.98 -20.95
N ASN A 323 -0.55 -34.81 -21.57
CA ASN A 323 0.61 -34.54 -22.41
C ASN A 323 1.77 -33.85 -21.67
N VAL A 324 1.62 -33.50 -20.38
CA VAL A 324 2.72 -32.95 -19.57
C VAL A 324 3.41 -34.04 -18.75
N SER A 325 4.71 -33.89 -18.55
CA SER A 325 5.52 -34.85 -17.79
C SER A 325 5.40 -34.69 -16.27
N GLN A 326 4.76 -33.62 -15.80
CA GLN A 326 4.47 -33.35 -14.39
C GLN A 326 3.30 -34.20 -13.89
N ARG A 327 3.29 -34.47 -12.58
CA ARG A 327 2.07 -34.89 -11.91
C ARG A 327 1.17 -33.69 -11.64
N VAL A 328 -0.15 -33.87 -11.71
CA VAL A 328 -1.12 -32.78 -11.57
C VAL A 328 -2.05 -33.05 -10.39
N LEU A 329 -2.10 -32.11 -9.44
CA LEU A 329 -3.08 -32.07 -8.37
C LEU A 329 -4.24 -31.17 -8.82
N TRP A 330 -5.40 -31.75 -9.10
CA TRP A 330 -6.57 -31.03 -9.62
C TRP A 330 -7.71 -31.06 -8.62
N LYS A 331 -8.03 -29.92 -8.00
CA LYS A 331 -9.23 -29.80 -7.15
C LYS A 331 -10.49 -30.02 -8.00
N TYR A 332 -11.23 -31.10 -7.75
CA TYR A 332 -12.42 -31.45 -8.52
C TYR A 332 -13.46 -32.09 -7.60
N GLU A 333 -14.72 -31.63 -7.66
CA GLU A 333 -15.73 -31.94 -6.64
C GLU A 333 -16.46 -33.28 -6.82
N SER A 334 -16.31 -33.94 -7.98
CA SER A 334 -16.97 -35.21 -8.32
C SER A 334 -15.97 -36.26 -8.82
N GLU A 335 -16.45 -37.44 -9.19
CA GLU A 335 -15.66 -38.36 -10.01
C GLU A 335 -15.42 -37.78 -11.40
N MET A 336 -14.28 -38.12 -11.99
CA MET A 336 -13.87 -37.65 -13.31
C MET A 336 -13.76 -38.84 -14.25
N LYS A 337 -14.65 -38.90 -15.25
CA LYS A 337 -14.55 -39.88 -16.33
C LYS A 337 -13.29 -39.60 -17.17
N ASP A 338 -12.58 -40.65 -17.58
CA ASP A 338 -11.38 -40.56 -18.43
C ASP A 338 -10.28 -39.67 -17.81
N LYS A 339 -10.08 -39.79 -16.48
CA LYS A 339 -9.06 -39.06 -15.73
C LYS A 339 -7.65 -39.50 -16.19
N PRO A 340 -6.76 -38.58 -16.59
CA PRO A 340 -5.39 -38.92 -16.92
C PRO A 340 -4.65 -39.61 -15.76
N GLU A 341 -3.69 -40.48 -16.09
CA GLU A 341 -2.96 -41.29 -15.10
C GLU A 341 -2.10 -40.43 -14.17
N ASN A 342 -1.49 -39.37 -14.69
CA ASN A 342 -0.66 -38.43 -13.95
C ASN A 342 -1.46 -37.40 -13.12
N VAL A 343 -2.80 -37.49 -13.08
CA VAL A 343 -3.68 -36.56 -12.37
C VAL A 343 -4.24 -37.20 -11.10
N MET A 344 -4.09 -36.53 -9.96
CA MET A 344 -4.83 -36.81 -8.73
C MET A 344 -5.94 -35.77 -8.54
N ILE A 345 -7.16 -36.25 -8.26
CA ILE A 345 -8.30 -35.39 -7.92
C ILE A 345 -8.68 -35.52 -6.45
N LYS A 346 -9.05 -34.40 -5.83
CA LYS A 346 -9.72 -34.35 -4.53
C LYS A 346 -10.69 -33.18 -4.48
N LYS A 347 -11.71 -33.29 -3.63
CA LYS A 347 -12.67 -32.21 -3.36
C LYS A 347 -12.00 -30.97 -2.77
N TRP A 348 -10.99 -31.20 -1.93
CA TRP A 348 -10.23 -30.14 -1.28
C TRP A 348 -8.77 -30.56 -1.07
N PHE A 349 -7.87 -29.60 -1.17
CA PHE A 349 -6.44 -29.76 -0.97
C PHE A 349 -5.92 -28.73 0.05
N PRO A 350 -4.89 -29.06 0.86
CA PRO A 350 -4.17 -28.09 1.68
C PRO A 350 -3.29 -27.19 0.80
N GLN A 351 -3.94 -26.24 0.11
CA GLN A 351 -3.36 -25.44 -0.97
C GLN A 351 -2.02 -24.78 -0.60
N ARG A 352 -1.95 -24.04 0.52
CA ARG A 352 -0.72 -23.36 0.90
C ARG A 352 0.42 -24.34 1.17
N ASP A 353 0.14 -25.44 1.87
CA ASP A 353 1.16 -26.44 2.21
C ASP A 353 1.73 -27.12 0.95
N ILE A 354 0.89 -27.33 -0.08
CA ILE A 354 1.30 -27.78 -1.40
C ILE A 354 2.17 -26.72 -2.08
N LEU A 355 1.75 -25.45 -2.11
CA LEU A 355 2.52 -24.36 -2.73
C LEU A 355 3.87 -24.10 -2.04
N LEU A 356 4.01 -24.46 -0.77
CA LEU A 356 5.28 -24.43 -0.03
C LEU A 356 6.16 -25.68 -0.23
N HIS A 357 5.75 -26.60 -1.11
CA HIS A 357 6.51 -27.81 -1.40
C HIS A 357 7.50 -27.57 -2.56
N PRO A 358 8.80 -27.92 -2.42
CA PRO A 358 9.82 -27.59 -3.42
C PRO A 358 9.63 -28.25 -4.81
N LYS A 359 8.85 -29.33 -4.88
CA LYS A 359 8.48 -30.01 -6.13
C LYS A 359 7.36 -29.32 -6.91
N VAL A 360 6.63 -28.37 -6.33
CA VAL A 360 5.60 -27.63 -7.07
C VAL A 360 6.26 -26.60 -7.99
N LYS A 361 5.95 -26.69 -9.28
CA LYS A 361 6.54 -25.86 -10.34
C LYS A 361 5.59 -24.81 -10.89
N LEU A 362 4.29 -25.06 -10.79
CA LEU A 362 3.26 -24.22 -11.38
C LEU A 362 1.97 -24.28 -10.57
N PHE A 363 1.36 -23.12 -10.37
CA PHE A 363 0.01 -22.97 -9.86
C PHE A 363 -0.92 -22.48 -10.97
N ILE A 364 -1.89 -23.31 -11.37
CA ILE A 364 -2.98 -22.91 -12.27
C ILE A 364 -4.14 -22.39 -11.41
N SER A 365 -4.50 -21.11 -11.58
CA SER A 365 -5.39 -20.41 -10.66
C SER A 365 -6.31 -19.43 -11.37
N HIS A 366 -7.50 -19.24 -10.80
CA HIS A 366 -8.41 -18.16 -11.20
C HIS A 366 -7.95 -16.75 -10.79
N GLY A 367 -6.92 -16.59 -9.94
CA GLY A 367 -6.42 -15.27 -9.54
C GLY A 367 -7.11 -14.60 -8.35
N GLY A 368 -7.88 -15.36 -7.56
CA GLY A 368 -8.41 -14.87 -6.28
C GLY A 368 -7.29 -14.48 -5.31
N LEU A 369 -7.44 -13.33 -4.66
CA LEU A 369 -6.35 -12.64 -3.95
C LEU A 369 -5.66 -13.48 -2.85
N SER A 370 -6.43 -14.24 -2.05
CA SER A 370 -5.84 -15.13 -1.04
C SER A 370 -4.94 -16.21 -1.66
N GLY A 371 -5.35 -16.80 -2.78
CA GLY A 371 -4.56 -17.81 -3.49
C GLY A 371 -3.34 -17.19 -4.19
N VAL A 372 -3.47 -15.95 -4.67
CA VAL A 372 -2.33 -15.17 -5.19
C VAL A 372 -1.27 -14.96 -4.11
N TYR A 373 -1.66 -14.59 -2.89
CA TYR A 373 -0.71 -14.44 -1.78
C TYR A 373 -0.06 -15.76 -1.35
N GLU A 374 -0.80 -16.87 -1.38
CA GLU A 374 -0.20 -18.19 -1.11
C GLU A 374 0.80 -18.61 -2.19
N ALA A 375 0.57 -18.22 -3.45
CA ALA A 375 1.51 -18.47 -4.54
C ALA A 375 2.77 -17.61 -4.46
N ILE A 376 2.61 -16.32 -4.13
CA ILE A 376 3.74 -15.40 -3.89
C ILE A 376 4.54 -15.87 -2.69
N ASP A 377 3.89 -16.21 -1.58
CA ASP A 377 4.55 -16.79 -0.41
C ASP A 377 5.27 -18.09 -0.77
N GLY A 378 4.64 -18.99 -1.54
CA GLY A 378 5.30 -20.21 -2.04
C GLY A 378 6.48 -19.95 -3.00
N GLY A 379 6.60 -18.76 -3.58
CA GLY A 379 7.54 -18.49 -4.66
C GLY A 379 7.22 -19.32 -5.91
N VAL A 380 5.94 -19.59 -6.17
CA VAL A 380 5.46 -20.46 -7.25
C VAL A 380 4.88 -19.61 -8.40
N PRO A 381 5.34 -19.80 -9.64
CA PRO A 381 4.75 -19.17 -10.82
C PRO A 381 3.27 -19.49 -11.03
N VAL A 382 2.55 -18.58 -11.68
CA VAL A 382 1.09 -18.70 -11.87
C VAL A 382 0.70 -18.75 -13.35
N LEU A 383 -0.14 -19.71 -13.72
CA LEU A 383 -0.94 -19.64 -14.95
C LEU A 383 -2.36 -19.23 -14.58
N GLY A 384 -2.71 -17.99 -14.92
CA GLY A 384 -3.95 -17.35 -14.51
C GLY A 384 -5.09 -17.54 -15.50
N PHE A 385 -6.27 -17.90 -14.99
CA PHE A 385 -7.55 -17.89 -15.71
C PHE A 385 -8.58 -17.02 -14.99
N PRO A 386 -8.49 -15.69 -15.10
CA PRO A 386 -9.44 -14.79 -14.46
C PRO A 386 -10.89 -15.09 -14.86
N LEU A 387 -11.79 -15.15 -13.89
CA LEU A 387 -13.21 -15.45 -14.12
C LEU A 387 -14.09 -14.22 -13.90
N PHE A 388 -13.82 -13.44 -12.86
CA PHE A 388 -14.65 -12.30 -12.47
C PHE A 388 -13.99 -11.39 -11.42
N TYR A 389 -14.68 -10.28 -11.11
CA TYR A 389 -14.35 -9.36 -10.02
C TYR A 389 -12.94 -8.76 -10.17
N ASP A 390 -12.07 -8.96 -9.18
CA ASP A 390 -10.71 -8.42 -9.09
C ASP A 390 -9.63 -9.30 -9.75
N GLN A 391 -10.01 -10.50 -10.19
CA GLN A 391 -9.08 -11.55 -10.59
C GLN A 391 -8.19 -11.16 -11.78
N SER A 392 -8.73 -10.49 -12.79
CA SER A 392 -7.97 -10.08 -13.97
C SER A 392 -6.83 -9.14 -13.60
N ARG A 393 -7.15 -8.17 -12.74
CA ARG A 393 -6.21 -7.20 -12.18
C ARG A 393 -5.13 -7.89 -11.33
N ASN A 394 -5.52 -8.85 -10.50
CA ASN A 394 -4.59 -9.59 -9.64
C ASN A 394 -3.60 -10.42 -10.48
N ILE A 395 -4.07 -11.13 -11.51
CA ILE A 395 -3.20 -11.87 -12.43
C ILE A 395 -2.30 -10.92 -13.23
N ASP A 396 -2.82 -9.79 -13.73
CA ASP A 396 -2.01 -8.83 -14.49
C ASP A 396 -0.88 -8.23 -13.64
N ASN A 397 -1.06 -8.06 -12.32
CA ASN A 397 0.04 -7.70 -11.42
C ASN A 397 1.15 -8.77 -11.38
N LEU A 398 0.79 -10.05 -11.38
CA LEU A 398 1.78 -11.15 -11.45
C LEU A 398 2.46 -11.24 -12.81
N VAL A 399 1.73 -10.94 -13.90
CA VAL A 399 2.28 -10.85 -15.26
C VAL A 399 3.28 -9.69 -15.35
N ASN A 400 2.94 -8.52 -14.81
CA ASN A 400 3.85 -7.36 -14.73
C ASN A 400 5.10 -7.67 -13.90
N SER A 401 4.95 -8.51 -12.86
CA SER A 401 6.06 -9.04 -12.06
C SER A 401 6.80 -10.20 -12.72
N ARG A 402 6.43 -10.59 -13.96
CA ARG A 402 7.05 -11.67 -14.76
C ARG A 402 7.03 -13.05 -14.08
N MET A 403 6.09 -13.28 -13.18
CA MET A 403 5.90 -14.58 -12.52
C MET A 403 4.62 -15.30 -12.99
N ALA A 404 3.89 -14.74 -13.95
CA ALA A 404 2.68 -15.34 -14.46
C ALA A 404 2.47 -15.17 -15.97
N ILE A 405 1.60 -16.03 -16.52
CA ILE A 405 0.93 -15.86 -17.80
C ILE A 405 -0.58 -15.83 -17.53
N ALA A 406 -1.31 -14.96 -18.23
CA ALA A 406 -2.77 -14.92 -18.20
C ALA A 406 -3.33 -15.55 -19.49
N LEU A 407 -4.33 -16.41 -19.35
CA LEU A 407 -5.12 -16.95 -20.46
C LEU A 407 -6.61 -16.71 -20.20
N ASP A 408 -7.38 -16.61 -21.28
CA ASP A 408 -8.84 -16.54 -21.21
C ASP A 408 -9.41 -17.98 -21.25
N LEU A 409 -10.21 -18.31 -20.23
CA LEU A 409 -10.77 -19.65 -20.08
C LEU A 409 -11.68 -20.07 -21.26
N MET A 410 -12.37 -19.12 -21.88
CA MET A 410 -13.35 -19.38 -22.91
C MET A 410 -12.75 -19.49 -24.32
N THR A 411 -11.53 -19.00 -24.51
CA THR A 411 -10.82 -19.05 -25.81
C THR A 411 -9.58 -19.94 -25.78
N VAL A 412 -9.26 -20.55 -24.64
CA VAL A 412 -8.12 -21.45 -24.50
C VAL A 412 -8.29 -22.67 -25.41
N THR A 413 -7.16 -23.13 -25.96
CA THR A 413 -7.02 -24.35 -26.75
C THR A 413 -6.00 -25.26 -26.09
N GLU A 414 -5.99 -26.54 -26.46
CA GLU A 414 -4.96 -27.48 -25.98
C GLU A 414 -3.54 -26.95 -26.25
N GLU A 415 -3.30 -26.47 -27.47
CA GLU A 415 -2.01 -25.91 -27.89
C GLU A 415 -1.61 -24.70 -27.05
N THR A 416 -2.51 -23.73 -26.87
CA THR A 416 -2.20 -22.51 -26.10
C THR A 416 -1.96 -22.81 -24.62
N LEU A 417 -2.69 -23.77 -24.05
CA LEU A 417 -2.50 -24.24 -22.68
C LEU A 417 -1.14 -24.95 -22.51
N LEU A 418 -0.83 -25.92 -23.38
CA LEU A 418 0.44 -26.65 -23.35
C LEU A 418 1.64 -25.73 -23.54
N ASN A 419 1.57 -24.80 -24.49
CA ASN A 419 2.61 -23.82 -24.74
C ASN A 419 2.84 -22.91 -23.52
N ALA A 420 1.76 -22.47 -22.85
CA ALA A 420 1.88 -21.66 -21.64
C ALA A 420 2.48 -22.45 -20.46
N ILE A 421 2.04 -23.69 -20.23
CA ILE A 421 2.61 -24.58 -19.20
C ILE A 421 4.10 -24.81 -19.45
N SER A 422 4.45 -25.22 -20.68
CA SER A 422 5.84 -25.47 -21.09
C SER A 422 6.70 -24.22 -20.92
N LYS A 423 6.21 -23.05 -21.33
CA LYS A 423 6.93 -21.78 -21.21
C LYS A 423 7.21 -21.41 -19.74
N ILE A 424 6.26 -21.61 -18.83
CA ILE A 424 6.47 -21.29 -17.42
C ILE A 424 7.44 -22.27 -16.76
N ILE A 425 7.26 -23.57 -17.00
CA ILE A 425 8.05 -24.62 -16.34
C ILE A 425 9.49 -24.64 -16.85
N ASN A 426 9.70 -24.48 -18.16
CA ASN A 426 11.03 -24.60 -18.76
C ASN A 426 11.83 -23.29 -18.73
N SER A 427 11.18 -22.13 -18.55
CA SER A 427 11.89 -20.85 -18.43
C SER A 427 12.17 -20.52 -16.96
N GLN A 428 13.45 -20.52 -16.60
CA GLN A 428 13.90 -20.19 -15.25
C GLN A 428 13.40 -18.80 -14.79
N ASN A 429 13.19 -17.87 -15.72
CA ASN A 429 12.74 -16.51 -15.44
C ASN A 429 11.47 -16.45 -14.58
N TYR A 430 10.47 -17.30 -14.82
CA TYR A 430 9.24 -17.25 -14.02
C TYR A 430 9.49 -17.69 -12.58
N SER A 431 10.24 -18.78 -12.39
CA SER A 431 10.60 -19.28 -11.05
C SER A 431 11.48 -18.30 -10.28
N ILE A 432 12.42 -17.63 -10.95
CA ILE A 432 13.27 -16.60 -10.36
C ILE A 432 12.42 -15.42 -9.91
N ASN A 433 11.57 -14.89 -10.80
CA ASN A 433 10.73 -13.75 -10.47
C ASN A 433 9.70 -14.08 -9.39
N ALA A 434 9.20 -15.32 -9.34
CA ALA A 434 8.33 -15.77 -8.25
C ALA A 434 9.06 -15.78 -6.90
N LYS A 435 10.33 -16.22 -6.86
CA LYS A 435 11.18 -16.14 -5.65
C LYS A 435 11.48 -14.69 -5.24
N ILE A 436 11.83 -13.82 -6.19
CA ILE A 436 12.04 -12.39 -5.93
C ILE A 436 10.76 -11.76 -5.37
N ALA A 437 9.59 -12.08 -5.93
CA ALA A 437 8.31 -11.61 -5.42
C ALA A 437 8.04 -12.13 -4.00
N SER A 438 8.39 -13.39 -3.72
CA SER A 438 8.29 -14.01 -2.39
C SER A 438 9.16 -13.31 -1.34
N GLU A 439 10.42 -13.05 -1.68
CA GLU A 439 11.38 -12.34 -0.83
C GLU A 439 10.86 -10.95 -0.48
N ARG A 440 10.46 -10.16 -1.47
CA ARG A 440 9.90 -8.81 -1.25
C ARG A 440 8.58 -8.82 -0.49
N PHE A 441 7.73 -9.83 -0.73
CA PHE A 441 6.47 -9.96 -0.02
C PHE A 441 6.70 -10.23 1.48
N ARG A 442 7.74 -10.98 1.84
CA ARG A 442 8.10 -11.28 3.23
C ARG A 442 8.91 -10.15 3.87
N ASP A 443 9.65 -9.40 3.08
CA ASP A 443 10.45 -8.25 3.53
C ASP A 443 9.55 -7.06 3.90
N ARG A 444 9.22 -6.97 5.19
CA ARG A 444 8.41 -5.89 5.76
C ARG A 444 8.85 -5.64 7.21
N PRO A 445 8.81 -4.38 7.68
CA PRO A 445 9.29 -4.02 9.01
C PRO A 445 8.41 -4.59 10.13
N ILE A 446 7.12 -4.78 9.87
CA ILE A 446 6.12 -5.31 10.82
C ILE A 446 5.28 -6.36 10.09
N THR A 447 5.06 -7.51 10.72
CA THR A 447 4.18 -8.56 10.17
C THR A 447 2.72 -8.08 10.07
N PRO A 448 1.86 -8.67 9.20
CA PRO A 448 0.43 -8.36 9.20
C PRO A 448 -0.23 -8.50 10.57
N GLN A 449 0.13 -9.55 11.31
CA GLN A 449 -0.43 -9.88 12.61
C GLN A 449 -0.08 -8.80 13.63
N GLN A 450 1.21 -8.45 13.73
CA GLN A 450 1.67 -7.35 14.61
C GLN A 450 1.05 -6.01 14.22
N SER A 451 0.87 -5.74 12.92
CA SER A 451 0.21 -4.52 12.44
C SER A 451 -1.25 -4.45 12.90
N VAL A 452 -1.99 -5.56 12.80
CA VAL A 452 -3.38 -5.65 13.28
C VAL A 452 -3.45 -5.31 14.77
N VAL A 453 -2.60 -5.94 15.58
CA VAL A 453 -2.57 -5.71 17.03
C VAL A 453 -2.25 -4.25 17.33
N TYR A 454 -1.12 -3.74 16.82
CA TYR A 454 -0.65 -2.38 17.08
C TYR A 454 -1.72 -1.33 16.74
N TRP A 455 -2.31 -1.40 15.54
CA TRP A 455 -3.28 -0.40 15.08
C TRP A 455 -4.63 -0.53 15.77
N THR A 456 -5.04 -1.73 16.17
CA THR A 456 -6.25 -1.94 16.97
C THR A 456 -6.07 -1.29 18.35
N GLU A 457 -4.97 -1.58 19.03
CA GLU A 457 -4.68 -0.94 20.32
C GLU A 457 -4.47 0.57 20.18
N TYR A 458 -3.90 1.04 19.07
CA TYR A 458 -3.75 2.47 18.78
C TYR A 458 -5.12 3.17 18.73
N VAL A 459 -6.11 2.55 18.08
CA VAL A 459 -7.48 3.06 18.05
C VAL A 459 -8.05 3.17 19.45
N ILE A 460 -7.80 2.19 20.32
CA ILE A 460 -8.26 2.21 21.73
C ILE A 460 -7.55 3.29 22.54
N ARG A 461 -6.21 3.30 22.53
CA ARG A 461 -5.38 4.31 23.23
C ARG A 461 -5.76 5.74 22.85
N HIS A 462 -6.16 5.95 21.60
CA HIS A 462 -6.48 7.25 21.05
C HIS A 462 -7.97 7.46 20.76
N LYS A 463 -8.86 6.71 21.45
CA LYS A 463 -10.32 6.92 21.45
C LYS A 463 -10.91 7.10 20.04
N GLY A 464 -10.58 6.19 19.12
CA GLY A 464 -11.02 6.25 17.72
C GLY A 464 -10.02 6.89 16.74
N ALA A 465 -8.85 7.32 17.22
CA ALA A 465 -7.76 7.90 16.42
C ALA A 465 -8.21 8.98 15.40
N PRO A 466 -8.96 10.02 15.83
CA PRO A 466 -9.55 11.00 14.91
C PRO A 466 -8.51 11.77 14.08
N HIS A 467 -7.28 11.92 14.57
CA HIS A 467 -6.17 12.59 13.88
C HIS A 467 -5.62 11.83 12.67
N LEU A 468 -5.93 10.54 12.52
CA LEU A 468 -5.58 9.77 11.32
C LEU A 468 -6.61 9.91 10.21
N LYS A 469 -7.81 10.44 10.52
CA LYS A 469 -8.90 10.57 9.56
C LYS A 469 -8.62 11.75 8.62
N TYR A 470 -8.67 11.47 7.31
CA TYR A 470 -8.45 12.49 6.30
C TYR A 470 -9.58 13.51 6.27
N GLN A 471 -9.21 14.80 6.25
CA GLN A 471 -10.16 15.92 6.30
C GLN A 471 -11.10 15.98 5.07
N GLY A 472 -10.78 15.28 3.98
CA GLY A 472 -11.65 15.16 2.82
C GLY A 472 -13.00 14.49 3.12
N LEU A 473 -13.12 13.73 4.22
CA LEU A 473 -14.37 13.12 4.67
C LEU A 473 -15.44 14.17 5.01
N ASN A 474 -15.03 15.36 5.44
CA ASN A 474 -15.93 16.44 5.86
C ASN A 474 -16.29 17.39 4.71
N LEU A 475 -15.88 17.10 3.47
CA LEU A 475 -16.05 17.99 2.32
C LEU A 475 -17.06 17.44 1.31
N THR A 476 -17.91 18.32 0.79
CA THR A 476 -18.75 17.97 -0.36
C THR A 476 -17.92 17.76 -1.63
N CYS A 477 -18.48 17.06 -2.62
CA CYS A 477 -17.79 16.79 -3.89
C CYS A 477 -17.31 18.09 -4.57
N TYR A 478 -18.17 19.12 -4.60
CA TYR A 478 -17.84 20.43 -5.15
C TYR A 478 -16.76 21.15 -4.33
N GLN A 479 -16.85 21.17 -2.99
CA GLN A 479 -15.82 21.75 -2.11
C GLN A 479 -14.44 21.10 -2.27
N LEU A 480 -14.41 19.81 -2.62
CA LEU A 480 -13.19 19.05 -2.87
C LEU A 480 -12.64 19.27 -4.29
N ASN A 481 -13.50 19.39 -5.31
CA ASN A 481 -13.11 19.37 -6.72
C ASN A 481 -13.04 20.74 -7.41
N LEU A 482 -13.75 21.75 -6.91
CA LEU A 482 -13.78 23.10 -7.48
C LEU A 482 -12.41 23.68 -7.84
N LEU A 483 -11.46 23.50 -6.93
CA LEU A 483 -10.14 24.11 -7.05
C LEU A 483 -9.21 23.25 -7.90
N LYS A 484 -9.54 21.96 -8.09
CA LYS A 484 -8.88 21.09 -9.05
C LYS A 484 -9.25 21.53 -10.47
N TYR A 485 -10.53 21.81 -10.74
CA TYR A 485 -10.98 22.30 -12.05
C TYR A 485 -10.45 23.71 -12.38
N SER A 486 -10.36 24.63 -11.42
CA SER A 486 -9.84 25.98 -11.68
C SER A 486 -8.33 25.99 -11.96
N THR A 487 -7.53 25.15 -11.28
CA THR A 487 -6.09 25.04 -11.57
C THR A 487 -5.80 24.18 -12.79
N GLN A 488 -6.56 23.10 -13.01
CA GLN A 488 -6.37 22.22 -14.16
C GLN A 488 -6.73 22.93 -15.46
N ASN A 489 -7.86 23.65 -15.52
CA ASN A 489 -8.27 24.39 -16.71
C ASN A 489 -7.28 25.52 -17.04
N PHE A 490 -6.79 26.26 -16.05
CA PHE A 490 -5.79 27.31 -16.27
C PHE A 490 -4.48 26.72 -16.82
N ILE A 491 -3.99 25.61 -16.25
CA ILE A 491 -2.76 24.93 -16.70
C ILE A 491 -2.93 24.24 -18.05
N THR A 492 -4.08 23.61 -18.35
CA THR A 492 -4.32 22.98 -19.66
C THR A 492 -4.47 24.01 -20.77
N THR A 493 -5.07 25.17 -20.50
CA THR A 493 -5.13 26.26 -21.48
C THR A 493 -3.74 26.86 -21.73
N THR A 494 -2.86 26.92 -20.72
CA THR A 494 -1.46 27.36 -20.92
C THR A 494 -0.59 26.29 -21.59
N MET A 495 -0.78 25.01 -21.26
CA MET A 495 -0.01 23.89 -21.83
C MET A 495 -0.45 23.51 -23.26
N MET A 496 -1.71 23.71 -23.63
CA MET A 496 -2.17 23.55 -25.02
C MET A 496 -1.57 24.59 -25.96
N VAL A 497 -1.19 25.77 -25.46
CA VAL A 497 -0.51 26.81 -26.23
C VAL A 497 1.01 26.53 -26.38
N SER A 498 1.61 25.75 -25.47
CA SER A 498 3.03 25.33 -25.56
C SER A 498 3.24 23.91 -26.13
N GLY A 499 2.19 23.11 -26.27
CA GLY A 499 2.25 21.67 -26.58
C GLY A 499 2.25 21.29 -28.06
N LEU A 500 2.42 22.26 -28.97
CA LEU A 500 2.53 22.01 -30.41
C LEU A 500 3.97 22.01 -30.95
N TYR A 501 4.98 21.99 -30.07
CA TYR A 501 6.38 21.79 -30.46
C TYR A 501 7.01 20.75 -29.54
N THR A 502 7.64 19.73 -30.13
CA THR A 502 8.38 18.61 -29.51
C THR A 502 7.60 17.33 -29.19
N SER A 503 6.99 16.74 -30.23
CA SER A 503 6.68 15.29 -30.28
C SER A 503 7.55 14.59 -31.32
N ALA A 504 8.86 14.62 -31.12
CA ALA A 504 9.79 13.72 -31.81
C ALA A 504 11.04 13.58 -30.93
N VAL A 505 11.54 12.34 -30.81
CA VAL A 505 12.78 11.95 -30.10
C VAL A 505 12.62 11.72 -28.59
N LEU A 506 12.11 10.55 -28.18
CA LEU A 506 12.79 9.71 -27.16
C LEU A 506 12.22 8.27 -27.04
N THR A 507 11.82 7.65 -28.16
CA THR A 507 11.36 6.25 -28.19
C THR A 507 12.51 5.25 -28.45
N LEU A 508 13.78 5.66 -28.31
CA LEU A 508 14.95 4.86 -28.72
C LEU A 508 15.93 4.46 -27.61
N VAL A 509 15.68 4.81 -26.33
CA VAL A 509 16.61 4.47 -25.22
C VAL A 509 16.13 3.25 -24.39
N LEU A 510 15.00 2.65 -24.76
CA LEU A 510 14.34 1.58 -23.98
C LEU A 510 14.94 0.16 -24.11
N LEU A 511 16.17 -0.03 -24.59
CA LEU A 511 16.61 -1.37 -25.02
C LEU A 511 17.95 -1.93 -24.51
N ILE A 512 18.61 -1.37 -23.50
CA ILE A 512 19.80 -2.04 -22.92
C ILE A 512 19.80 -1.98 -21.40
N ALA A 513 20.12 -3.13 -20.80
CA ALA A 513 20.40 -3.39 -19.37
C ALA A 513 19.20 -3.75 -18.47
N ALA A 514 18.43 -4.75 -18.91
CA ALA A 514 17.84 -5.70 -17.98
C ALA A 514 18.92 -6.69 -17.51
N CYS A 515 19.34 -6.60 -16.24
CA CYS A 515 19.73 -7.69 -15.33
C CYS A 515 20.60 -7.13 -14.21
N ARG A 516 20.12 -7.19 -12.96
CA ARG A 516 20.97 -7.41 -11.79
C ARG A 516 20.10 -7.98 -10.67
N TRP A 517 20.55 -9.11 -10.16
CA TRP A 517 19.94 -9.89 -9.11
C TRP A 517 20.22 -9.22 -7.76
N VAL A 518 19.25 -9.26 -6.84
CA VAL A 518 19.41 -8.78 -5.47
C VAL A 518 19.92 -9.95 -4.65
N LEU A 519 21.08 -9.78 -4.04
CA LEU A 519 21.60 -10.61 -2.95
C LEU A 519 21.38 -9.84 -1.63
N PRO A 520 21.30 -10.53 -0.49
CA PRO A 520 21.26 -9.87 0.81
C PRO A 520 22.53 -9.04 1.00
N VAL A 521 22.36 -7.78 1.40
CA VAL A 521 23.50 -6.87 1.64
C VAL A 521 23.75 -6.79 3.13
N GLU A 522 24.87 -7.36 3.55
CA GLU A 522 25.49 -7.04 4.82
C GLU A 522 26.56 -5.97 4.52
N ASN A 523 26.53 -4.85 5.27
CA ASN A 523 27.49 -3.73 5.20
C ASN A 523 27.48 -2.87 3.91
N VAL A 524 26.34 -2.24 3.60
CA VAL A 524 26.17 -1.23 2.53
C VAL A 524 27.14 -0.04 2.70
N ARG A 525 27.78 0.43 1.60
CA ARG A 525 28.55 1.69 1.58
C ARG A 525 27.70 2.83 1.02
N ILE A 526 27.51 3.87 1.83
CA ILE A 526 26.55 4.94 1.61
C ILE A 526 27.29 6.26 1.39
N LEU A 527 27.00 6.93 0.27
CA LEU A 527 27.43 8.29 0.03
C LEU A 527 26.31 9.25 0.46
N ALA A 528 26.59 10.07 1.46
CA ALA A 528 25.67 11.07 1.97
C ALA A 528 26.10 12.49 1.58
N VAL A 529 25.17 13.33 1.15
CA VAL A 529 25.48 14.70 0.72
C VAL A 529 24.50 15.69 1.34
N GLN A 530 25.00 16.54 2.24
CA GLN A 530 24.26 17.64 2.83
C GLN A 530 24.29 18.85 1.90
N THR A 531 23.13 19.25 1.37
CA THR A 531 23.04 20.37 0.41
C THR A 531 22.69 21.71 1.08
N VAL A 532 22.52 21.73 2.41
CA VAL A 532 22.08 22.93 3.14
C VAL A 532 22.98 23.22 4.33
N GLY A 533 23.59 24.41 4.34
CA GLY A 533 24.38 24.94 5.46
C GLY A 533 23.56 25.46 6.64
N ALA A 534 22.57 24.69 7.11
CA ALA A 534 21.77 25.00 8.29
C ALA A 534 21.83 23.88 9.35
N LYS A 535 22.10 24.21 10.62
CA LYS A 535 22.30 23.20 11.68
C LYS A 535 21.05 22.34 11.94
N SER A 536 19.85 22.89 11.78
CA SER A 536 18.59 22.13 11.91
C SER A 536 18.46 21.05 10.84
N HIS A 537 18.89 21.33 9.61
CA HIS A 537 18.91 20.35 8.53
C HIS A 537 19.95 19.25 8.79
N TRP A 538 21.13 19.66 9.27
CA TRP A 538 22.17 18.72 9.69
C TRP A 538 21.69 17.79 10.81
N ASN A 539 20.99 18.28 11.82
CA ASN A 539 20.51 17.44 12.93
C ASN A 539 19.58 16.32 12.43
N PHE A 540 18.70 16.62 11.46
CA PHE A 540 17.86 15.61 10.82
C PHE A 540 18.69 14.59 10.03
N MET A 541 19.55 15.07 9.12
CA MET A 541 20.41 14.23 8.28
C MET A 541 21.32 13.34 9.14
N ARG A 542 21.98 13.91 10.15
CA ARG A 542 22.81 13.21 11.12
C ARG A 542 22.03 12.11 11.85
N GLY A 543 20.78 12.38 12.25
CA GLY A 543 19.91 11.36 12.87
C GLY A 543 19.66 10.16 11.96
N VAL A 544 19.39 10.40 10.68
CA VAL A 544 19.24 9.36 9.65
C VAL A 544 20.55 8.57 9.49
N LEU A 545 21.67 9.26 9.26
CA LEU A 545 22.97 8.61 9.02
C LEU A 545 23.47 7.82 10.22
N ARG A 546 23.25 8.32 11.44
CA ARG A 546 23.57 7.60 12.66
C ARG A 546 22.82 6.29 12.79
N SER A 547 21.52 6.30 12.51
CA SER A 547 20.70 5.09 12.58
C SER A 547 21.20 4.00 11.61
N LEU A 548 21.84 4.39 10.51
CA LEU A 548 22.45 3.48 9.53
C LEU A 548 23.82 2.95 10.02
N THR A 549 24.65 3.81 10.63
CA THR A 549 25.94 3.37 11.19
C THR A 549 25.76 2.47 12.41
N ASP A 550 24.72 2.74 13.22
CA ASP A 550 24.39 1.97 14.44
C ASP A 550 24.04 0.50 14.11
N VAL A 551 23.70 0.20 12.84
CA VAL A 551 23.43 -1.16 12.33
C VAL A 551 24.54 -1.69 11.40
N GLY A 552 25.72 -1.06 11.39
CA GLY A 552 26.92 -1.56 10.70
C GLY A 552 27.15 -1.06 9.27
N HIS A 553 26.37 -0.10 8.76
CA HIS A 553 26.62 0.46 7.43
C HIS A 553 27.76 1.48 7.41
N ASN A 554 28.55 1.46 6.34
CA ASN A 554 29.64 2.40 6.11
C ASN A 554 29.12 3.67 5.43
N VAL A 555 29.28 4.83 6.06
CA VAL A 555 28.77 6.11 5.56
C VAL A 555 29.93 7.06 5.30
N THR A 556 29.99 7.64 4.11
CA THR A 556 30.82 8.82 3.83
C THR A 556 29.90 10.00 3.60
N VAL A 557 30.02 11.06 4.40
CA VAL A 557 29.15 12.24 4.30
C VAL A 557 29.92 13.50 3.96
N PHE A 558 29.44 14.24 2.97
CA PHE A 558 29.86 15.61 2.73
C PHE A 558 28.99 16.54 3.60
N THR A 559 29.60 17.25 4.56
CA THR A 559 28.85 18.09 5.51
C THR A 559 29.51 19.45 5.78
N PRO A 560 28.74 20.55 5.85
CA PRO A 560 29.23 21.84 6.33
C PRO A 560 29.31 21.94 7.86
N PHE A 561 28.91 20.90 8.60
CA PHE A 561 28.94 20.84 10.06
C PHE A 561 29.67 19.57 10.53
N PRO A 562 30.99 19.48 10.35
CA PRO A 562 31.73 18.32 10.80
C PRO A 562 31.65 18.19 12.32
N ASP A 563 31.32 16.99 12.80
CA ASP A 563 31.35 16.61 14.21
C ASP A 563 32.50 15.60 14.49
N GLY A 564 33.21 15.14 13.46
CA GLY A 564 34.37 14.23 13.52
C GLY A 564 34.08 12.81 13.02
N ASP A 565 35.13 12.14 12.52
CA ASP A 565 35.06 10.75 12.07
C ASP A 565 34.79 9.77 13.22
N ARG A 566 34.18 8.63 12.88
CA ARG A 566 33.84 7.55 13.82
C ARG A 566 33.78 6.21 13.07
N GLU A 567 33.65 5.12 13.81
CA GLU A 567 33.57 3.77 13.22
C GLU A 567 32.43 3.71 12.17
N ASN A 568 32.76 3.18 11.00
CA ASN A 568 31.88 3.09 9.83
C ASN A 568 31.31 4.46 9.36
N TYR A 569 31.94 5.59 9.71
CA TYR A 569 31.45 6.93 9.37
C TYR A 569 32.58 7.94 9.15
N THR A 570 32.71 8.38 7.90
CA THR A 570 33.70 9.38 7.47
C THR A 570 33.02 10.68 7.07
N GLU A 571 33.53 11.81 7.54
CA GLU A 571 33.06 13.14 7.17
C GLU A 571 34.05 13.84 6.23
N VAL A 572 33.50 14.50 5.22
CA VAL A 572 34.24 15.43 4.36
C VAL A 572 33.75 16.84 4.69
N ASP A 573 34.66 17.64 5.26
CA ASP A 573 34.37 18.99 5.74
C ASP A 573 34.16 19.98 4.58
N MET A 574 32.94 20.50 4.46
CA MET A 574 32.55 21.55 3.53
C MET A 574 32.26 22.89 4.22
N SER A 575 32.62 23.06 5.49
CA SER A 575 32.26 24.23 6.32
C SER A 575 32.72 25.56 5.71
N LYS A 576 33.87 25.57 5.02
CA LYS A 576 34.45 26.76 4.37
C LYS A 576 33.73 27.16 3.07
N GLU A 577 32.99 26.24 2.46
CA GLU A 577 32.43 26.41 1.12
C GLU A 577 30.94 26.78 1.17
N PHE A 578 30.26 26.45 2.27
CA PHE A 578 28.86 26.77 2.47
C PHE A 578 28.69 28.13 3.16
N PRO A 579 27.76 28.98 2.69
CA PRO A 579 27.37 30.17 3.42
C PRO A 579 26.55 29.77 4.65
N VAL A 580 27.21 29.54 5.78
CA VAL A 580 26.56 29.22 7.06
C VAL A 580 25.87 30.47 7.60
N LYS A 581 24.53 30.50 7.55
CA LYS A 581 23.72 31.60 8.12
C LYS A 581 23.48 31.37 9.62
N THR A 582 24.52 31.51 10.42
CA THR A 582 24.40 31.57 11.89
C THR A 582 24.47 33.04 12.30
N ASN A 583 23.49 33.52 13.10
CA ASN A 583 23.40 34.88 13.69
C ASN A 583 22.54 35.94 12.94
N LEU A 584 21.37 35.58 12.40
CA LEU A 584 20.36 36.58 12.00
C LEU A 584 19.68 37.17 13.23
N ASN A 585 19.56 38.50 13.31
CA ASN A 585 18.73 39.13 14.35
C ASN A 585 17.23 38.98 14.03
N LEU A 586 16.35 39.18 15.02
CA LEU A 586 14.89 38.96 14.86
C LEU A 586 14.30 39.80 13.72
N LYS A 587 14.73 41.06 13.57
CA LYS A 587 14.24 41.94 12.51
C LYS A 587 14.62 41.41 11.13
N GLN A 588 15.89 41.05 10.94
CA GLN A 588 16.38 40.42 9.71
C GLN A 588 15.66 39.11 9.43
N ALA A 589 15.41 38.29 10.46
CA ALA A 589 14.66 37.06 10.34
C ALA A 589 13.20 37.33 9.91
N MET A 590 12.52 38.32 10.47
CA MET A 590 11.16 38.68 10.08
C MET A 590 11.09 39.29 8.67
N GLU A 591 12.07 40.09 8.27
CA GLU A 591 12.14 40.64 6.92
C GLU A 591 12.39 39.55 5.86
N ILE A 592 13.25 38.57 6.19
CA ILE A 592 13.62 37.48 5.29
C ILE A 592 12.55 36.37 5.25
N TYR A 593 12.10 35.91 6.41
CA TYR A 593 11.23 34.73 6.57
C TYR A 593 9.76 35.09 6.84
N GLY A 594 9.46 36.29 7.35
CA GLY A 594 8.11 36.72 7.69
C GLY A 594 7.28 37.19 6.49
N ARG A 595 7.88 37.34 5.30
CA ARG A 595 7.20 37.66 4.03
C ARG A 595 7.22 36.46 3.09
N PRO A 596 6.11 35.71 2.95
CA PRO A 596 6.09 34.44 2.21
C PRO A 596 6.58 34.56 0.76
N VAL A 597 6.20 35.64 0.06
CA VAL A 597 6.62 35.88 -1.33
C VAL A 597 8.12 36.16 -1.42
N THR A 598 8.64 37.05 -0.58
CA THR A 598 10.08 37.37 -0.54
C THR A 598 10.92 36.14 -0.18
N TYR A 599 10.47 35.36 0.80
CA TYR A 599 11.10 34.09 1.16
C TYR A 599 11.13 33.11 -0.02
N PHE A 600 10.03 33.01 -0.77
CA PHE A 600 9.95 32.16 -1.95
C PHE A 600 10.97 32.55 -3.03
N TYR A 601 11.15 33.84 -3.34
CA TYR A 601 12.19 34.31 -4.27
C TYR A 601 13.60 33.93 -3.81
N MET A 602 13.87 34.00 -2.50
CA MET A 602 15.18 33.61 -1.97
C MET A 602 15.45 32.11 -2.09
N LEU A 603 14.42 31.26 -2.00
CA LEU A 603 14.59 29.81 -2.09
C LEU A 603 15.24 29.40 -3.41
N THR A 604 14.69 29.83 -4.55
CA THR A 604 15.21 29.45 -5.89
C THR A 604 16.64 29.94 -6.11
N ALA A 605 16.95 31.18 -5.72
CA ALA A 605 18.30 31.73 -5.84
C ALA A 605 19.30 31.00 -4.92
N SER A 606 18.85 30.57 -3.74
CA SER A 606 19.69 29.83 -2.81
C SER A 606 19.97 28.39 -3.28
N ASP A 607 18.99 27.72 -3.88
CA ASP A 607 19.13 26.34 -4.37
C ASP A 607 20.28 26.21 -5.36
N SER A 608 20.33 27.15 -6.31
CA SER A 608 21.35 27.19 -7.35
C SER A 608 22.76 27.38 -6.74
N LYS A 609 22.89 28.27 -5.75
CA LYS A 609 24.18 28.51 -5.07
C LYS A 609 24.65 27.28 -4.30
N TYR A 610 23.76 26.60 -3.59
CA TYR A 610 24.10 25.40 -2.83
C TYR A 610 24.53 24.24 -3.73
N CYS A 611 23.82 24.01 -4.84
CA CYS A 611 24.22 23.00 -5.81
C CYS A 611 25.61 23.31 -6.41
N ASP A 612 25.89 24.58 -6.74
CA ASP A 612 27.21 24.97 -7.25
C ASP A 612 28.32 24.75 -6.21
N THR A 613 28.04 24.97 -4.93
CA THR A 613 29.00 24.70 -3.85
C THR A 613 29.40 23.23 -3.84
N VAL A 614 28.43 22.31 -3.88
CA VAL A 614 28.69 20.85 -3.89
C VAL A 614 29.49 20.45 -5.14
N TYR A 615 29.04 20.86 -6.32
CA TYR A 615 29.63 20.39 -7.58
C TYR A 615 30.93 21.11 -7.99
N LYS A 616 31.32 22.20 -7.32
CA LYS A 616 32.63 22.84 -7.51
C LYS A 616 33.68 22.37 -6.51
N ASN A 617 33.28 21.61 -5.49
CA ASN A 617 34.22 21.02 -4.53
C ASN A 617 35.11 20.00 -5.25
N ARG A 618 36.44 20.15 -5.13
CA ARG A 618 37.41 19.29 -5.84
C ARG A 618 37.37 17.84 -5.38
N GLN A 619 37.18 17.59 -4.08
CA GLN A 619 37.10 16.23 -3.53
C GLN A 619 35.82 15.52 -4.00
N PHE A 620 34.73 16.27 -4.11
CA PHE A 620 33.47 15.79 -4.64
C PHE A 620 33.57 15.47 -6.15
N ASP A 621 34.17 16.37 -6.95
CA ASP A 621 34.37 16.17 -8.39
C ASP A 621 35.29 14.96 -8.67
N GLN A 622 36.39 14.82 -7.90
CA GLN A 622 37.25 13.63 -7.94
C GLN A 622 36.48 12.35 -7.60
N LEU A 623 35.65 12.35 -6.55
CA LEU A 623 34.87 11.18 -6.16
C LEU A 623 33.86 10.73 -7.23
N VAL A 624 33.27 11.68 -7.96
CA VAL A 624 32.37 11.39 -9.09
C VAL A 624 33.14 10.93 -10.34
N HIS A 625 34.33 11.47 -10.58
CA HIS A 625 35.17 11.13 -11.74
C HIS A 625 35.94 9.80 -11.57
N ASP A 626 36.49 9.53 -10.39
CA ASP A 626 37.18 8.27 -10.06
C ASP A 626 36.23 7.08 -10.03
N GLY A 627 34.94 7.31 -9.71
CA GLY A 627 33.88 6.31 -9.76
C GLY A 627 33.50 5.84 -11.18
N ASN A 628 33.97 6.53 -12.23
CA ASN A 628 33.75 6.19 -13.64
C ASN A 628 34.89 5.35 -14.26
N GLY A 629 35.92 4.98 -13.49
CA GLY A 629 37.00 4.11 -13.95
C GLY A 629 36.52 2.68 -14.18
N GLY A 630 36.42 2.25 -15.44
CA GLY A 630 35.81 1.00 -15.89
C GLY A 630 36.45 -0.33 -15.46
N ASN A 631 37.11 -0.41 -14.29
CA ASN A 631 37.57 -1.66 -13.68
C ASN A 631 37.82 -1.57 -12.15
N SER A 632 37.43 -0.49 -11.46
CA SER A 632 37.55 -0.40 -9.99
C SER A 632 36.30 -0.94 -9.29
N GLU A 633 36.50 -1.61 -8.15
CA GLU A 633 35.45 -2.10 -7.27
C GLU A 633 34.47 -0.96 -6.92
N ARG A 634 33.15 -1.17 -7.04
CA ARG A 634 32.14 -0.13 -6.78
C ARG A 634 32.42 0.52 -5.42
N LYS A 635 32.59 1.85 -5.35
CA LYS A 635 32.95 2.56 -4.10
C LYS A 635 31.76 2.77 -3.14
N PHE A 636 30.57 2.95 -3.70
CA PHE A 636 29.32 3.14 -2.96
C PHE A 636 28.20 2.32 -3.60
N ASP A 637 27.19 2.01 -2.80
CA ASP A 637 26.05 1.19 -3.16
C ASP A 637 24.72 1.99 -3.14
N LEU A 638 24.70 3.13 -2.43
CA LEU A 638 23.52 3.98 -2.22
C LEU A 638 23.91 5.45 -2.04
N ILE A 639 23.08 6.36 -2.54
CA ILE A 639 23.20 7.80 -2.27
C ILE A 639 22.07 8.25 -1.34
N ILE A 640 22.40 9.03 -0.31
CA ILE A 640 21.44 9.77 0.52
C ILE A 640 21.72 11.26 0.36
N MET A 641 20.77 12.03 -0.15
CA MET A 641 20.98 13.45 -0.43
C MET A 641 19.78 14.28 0.00
N GLU A 642 20.05 15.42 0.63
CA GLU A 642 18.98 16.38 0.91
C GLU A 642 18.51 17.02 -0.41
N THR A 643 17.20 16.92 -0.68
CA THR A 643 16.58 17.42 -1.91
C THR A 643 16.16 18.89 -1.83
N ARG A 644 16.21 19.60 -2.96
CA ARG A 644 15.88 21.03 -3.11
C ARG A 644 14.90 21.22 -4.26
N ASN A 645 14.44 22.45 -4.52
CA ASN A 645 13.50 22.68 -5.62
C ASN A 645 14.19 22.55 -6.99
N LEU A 646 15.49 22.88 -7.08
CA LEU A 646 16.32 22.61 -8.25
C LEU A 646 16.85 21.17 -8.20
N ASP A 647 16.60 20.40 -9.27
CA ASP A 647 17.06 19.02 -9.37
C ASP A 647 18.54 18.96 -9.76
N CYS A 648 19.40 19.22 -8.78
CA CYS A 648 20.82 18.94 -8.90
C CYS A 648 21.17 17.55 -8.35
N THR A 649 20.22 16.79 -7.80
CA THR A 649 20.42 15.44 -7.27
C THR A 649 20.52 14.37 -8.36
N SER A 650 19.79 14.54 -9.46
CA SER A 650 19.77 13.59 -10.57
C SER A 650 21.13 13.41 -11.25
N TYR A 651 21.96 14.46 -11.28
CA TYR A 651 23.30 14.37 -11.86
C TYR A 651 24.17 13.33 -11.12
N LEU A 652 24.21 13.38 -9.79
CA LEU A 652 25.00 12.45 -8.98
C LEU A 652 24.51 11.01 -9.12
N ALA A 653 23.20 10.80 -9.08
CA ALA A 653 22.60 9.49 -9.23
C ALA A 653 22.91 8.86 -10.59
N ASN A 654 22.86 9.65 -11.67
CA ASN A 654 23.24 9.19 -13.01
C ASN A 654 24.75 8.97 -13.15
N ALA A 655 25.56 9.88 -12.61
CA ALA A 655 27.02 9.82 -12.73
C ALA A 655 27.61 8.59 -12.03
N LEU A 656 27.01 8.16 -10.92
CA LEU A 656 27.43 6.97 -10.17
C LEU A 656 26.60 5.72 -10.50
N ASN A 657 25.49 5.87 -11.23
CA ASN A 657 24.51 4.81 -11.51
C ASN A 657 24.05 4.08 -10.23
N LEU A 658 23.70 4.86 -9.20
CA LEU A 658 23.27 4.37 -7.88
C LEU A 658 21.83 4.77 -7.56
N PRO A 659 21.08 3.95 -6.81
CA PRO A 659 19.81 4.36 -6.25
C PRO A 659 20.00 5.55 -5.31
N ILE A 660 18.98 6.39 -5.21
CA ILE A 660 19.00 7.60 -4.38
C ILE A 660 17.82 7.64 -3.42
N ILE A 661 18.11 7.98 -2.17
CA ILE A 661 17.13 8.30 -1.12
C ILE A 661 17.21 9.79 -0.84
N PHE A 662 16.06 10.45 -0.77
CA PHE A 662 15.99 11.86 -0.40
C PHE A 662 15.74 12.02 1.09
N THR A 663 16.43 12.98 1.69
CA THR A 663 16.08 13.51 3.01
C THR A 663 15.39 14.86 2.83
N MET A 664 14.32 15.07 3.59
CA MET A 664 13.56 16.31 3.63
C MET A 664 13.40 16.75 5.09
N PRO A 665 14.32 17.59 5.60
CA PRO A 665 14.28 18.12 6.98
C PRO A 665 13.08 19.04 7.27
N SER A 666 12.29 19.36 6.24
CA SER A 666 11.08 20.19 6.32
C SER A 666 9.89 19.43 5.72
N PRO A 667 8.64 19.80 6.04
CA PRO A 667 7.47 19.26 5.38
C PRO A 667 7.58 19.40 3.85
N MET A 668 7.07 18.41 3.12
CA MET A 668 7.10 18.46 1.66
C MET A 668 6.37 19.71 1.16
N LYS A 669 7.02 20.50 0.31
CA LYS A 669 6.40 21.70 -0.25
C LYS A 669 5.41 21.26 -1.31
N THR A 670 4.14 21.67 -1.17
CA THR A 670 3.03 21.23 -2.04
C THR A 670 3.30 21.42 -3.54
N PHE A 671 4.05 22.44 -3.95
CA PHE A 671 4.40 22.69 -5.35
C PHE A 671 5.53 21.80 -5.90
N THR A 672 6.27 21.10 -5.02
CA THR A 672 7.31 20.12 -5.39
C THR A 672 6.82 18.68 -5.35
N GLU A 673 5.63 18.40 -4.81
CA GLU A 673 5.12 17.04 -4.69
C GLU A 673 4.95 16.36 -6.06
N ARG A 674 4.50 17.11 -7.07
CA ARG A 674 4.32 16.59 -8.43
C ARG A 674 5.65 16.13 -9.02
N SER A 675 6.71 16.92 -8.81
CA SER A 675 8.03 16.57 -9.33
C SER A 675 8.64 15.42 -8.54
N LEU A 676 8.43 15.31 -7.23
CA LEU A 676 9.06 14.28 -6.40
C LEU A 676 8.31 12.94 -6.42
N THR A 677 6.98 12.97 -6.43
CA THR A 677 6.13 11.79 -6.21
C THR A 677 5.17 11.49 -7.35
N GLY A 678 5.05 12.40 -8.34
CA GLY A 678 4.02 12.33 -9.38
C GLY A 678 2.61 12.67 -8.90
N HIS A 679 2.40 12.87 -7.60
CA HIS A 679 1.13 13.25 -7.00
C HIS A 679 1.00 14.77 -6.84
N VAL A 680 -0.23 15.28 -6.93
CA VAL A 680 -0.55 16.68 -6.64
C VAL A 680 -1.54 16.67 -5.49
N SER A 681 -1.13 17.15 -4.32
CA SER A 681 -2.04 17.32 -3.19
C SER A 681 -3.23 18.20 -3.54
N ASN A 682 -4.39 17.86 -2.98
CA ASN A 682 -5.58 18.68 -3.15
C ASN A 682 -5.47 19.95 -2.29
N PRO A 683 -5.45 21.16 -2.88
CA PRO A 683 -5.34 22.41 -2.13
C PRO A 683 -6.56 22.69 -1.22
N ALA A 684 -7.67 21.96 -1.35
CA ALA A 684 -8.80 22.04 -0.43
C ALA A 684 -8.50 21.42 0.94
N THR A 685 -7.61 20.42 1.00
CA THR A 685 -7.35 19.60 2.19
C THR A 685 -5.90 19.67 2.65
N VAL A 686 -4.99 20.16 1.82
CA VAL A 686 -3.57 20.35 2.16
C VAL A 686 -3.23 21.84 2.11
N SER A 687 -2.64 22.38 3.18
CA SER A 687 -2.16 23.76 3.19
C SER A 687 -0.94 23.92 2.28
N HIS A 688 -0.98 24.93 1.43
CA HIS A 688 0.17 25.40 0.69
C HIS A 688 1.23 25.87 1.68
N TYR A 689 2.51 25.67 1.34
CA TYR A 689 3.64 26.05 2.19
C TYR A 689 3.64 27.54 2.59
N LEU A 690 3.09 28.41 1.74
CA LEU A 690 2.97 29.86 1.97
C LEU A 690 1.61 30.28 2.59
N ALA A 691 0.72 29.34 2.90
CA ALA A 691 -0.58 29.66 3.47
C ALA A 691 -0.44 30.04 4.95
N LEU A 692 -1.10 31.14 5.34
CA LEU A 692 -1.11 31.63 6.73
C LEU A 692 -2.04 30.84 7.66
N GLN A 693 -2.86 29.92 7.11
CA GLN A 693 -3.92 29.22 7.84
C GLN A 693 -3.83 27.71 7.61
N ALA A 694 -3.96 26.97 8.71
CA ALA A 694 -4.10 25.52 8.72
C ALA A 694 -5.53 25.08 8.31
N VAL A 695 -5.74 23.77 8.16
CA VAL A 695 -7.06 23.16 7.92
C VAL A 695 -7.80 23.04 9.27
N PRO A 696 -9.13 23.23 9.36
CA PRO A 696 -10.10 23.46 8.28
C PRO A 696 -10.09 24.88 7.71
N LYS A 697 -10.30 24.99 6.39
CA LYS A 697 -10.32 26.26 5.64
C LYS A 697 -11.73 26.63 5.18
N THR A 698 -12.07 27.91 5.24
CA THR A 698 -13.25 28.49 4.56
C THR A 698 -13.07 28.45 3.03
N PHE A 699 -14.14 28.71 2.28
CA PHE A 699 -14.08 28.74 0.82
C PHE A 699 -13.00 29.70 0.27
N ILE A 700 -12.98 30.95 0.76
CA ILE A 700 -12.00 31.97 0.34
C ILE A 700 -10.57 31.50 0.65
N GLN A 701 -10.36 30.95 1.84
CA GLN A 701 -9.04 30.47 2.25
C GLN A 701 -8.55 29.32 1.36
N ARG A 702 -9.44 28.42 0.93
CA ARG A 702 -9.08 27.37 -0.04
C ARG A 702 -8.76 27.94 -1.42
N PHE A 703 -9.51 28.94 -1.88
CA PHE A 703 -9.23 29.61 -3.14
C PHE A 703 -7.85 30.27 -3.13
N VAL A 704 -7.52 31.03 -2.08
CA VAL A 704 -6.18 31.61 -1.89
C VAL A 704 -5.11 30.52 -1.87
N ASN A 705 -5.36 29.41 -1.18
CA ASN A 705 -4.44 28.28 -1.12
C ASN A 705 -4.15 27.67 -2.50
N ALA A 706 -5.19 27.51 -3.34
CA ALA A 706 -5.04 27.02 -4.70
C ALA A 706 -4.32 28.04 -5.62
N ALA A 707 -4.61 29.33 -5.47
CA ALA A 707 -3.92 30.39 -6.19
C ALA A 707 -2.42 30.42 -5.86
N LEU A 708 -2.06 30.24 -4.58
CA LEU A 708 -0.65 30.13 -4.16
C LEU A 708 0.04 28.91 -4.75
N LEU A 709 -0.65 27.76 -4.85
CA LEU A 709 -0.11 26.56 -5.52
C LEU A 709 0.13 26.80 -7.01
N ALA A 710 -0.83 27.42 -7.70
CA ALA A 710 -0.69 27.76 -9.12
C ALA A 710 0.47 28.75 -9.35
N TYR A 711 0.51 29.82 -8.57
CA TYR A 711 1.57 30.84 -8.63
C TYR A 711 2.95 30.22 -8.40
N SER A 712 3.13 29.45 -7.32
CA SER A 712 4.42 28.83 -6.99
C SER A 712 4.86 27.85 -8.07
N THR A 713 3.95 27.01 -8.59
CA THR A 713 4.24 26.05 -9.67
C THR A 713 4.67 26.75 -10.96
N LEU A 714 3.92 27.77 -11.39
CA LEU A 714 4.25 28.55 -12.59
C LEU A 714 5.60 29.25 -12.41
N ARG A 715 5.81 29.87 -11.25
CA ARG A 715 7.03 30.59 -10.96
C ARG A 715 8.26 29.68 -10.94
N THR A 716 8.19 28.53 -10.27
CA THR A 716 9.31 27.56 -10.27
C THR A 716 9.61 27.02 -11.65
N THR A 717 8.56 26.81 -12.48
CA THR A 717 8.73 26.35 -13.86
C THR A 717 9.43 27.42 -14.71
N TYR A 718 8.97 28.67 -14.59
CA TYR A 718 9.57 29.81 -15.27
C TYR A 718 11.02 30.05 -14.84
N ASP A 719 11.31 30.03 -13.54
CA ASP A 719 12.67 30.21 -13.01
C ASP A 719 13.61 29.12 -13.51
N GLY A 720 13.17 27.85 -13.50
CA GLY A 720 13.95 26.74 -14.05
C GLY A 720 14.23 26.91 -15.56
N TRP A 721 13.22 27.36 -16.32
CA TRP A 721 13.37 27.63 -17.75
C TRP A 721 14.37 28.77 -18.03
N ILE A 722 14.25 29.89 -17.31
CA ILE A 722 15.17 31.03 -17.43
C ILE A 722 16.60 30.62 -17.05
N MET A 723 16.79 29.87 -15.96
CA MET A 723 18.10 29.37 -15.56
C MET A 723 18.74 28.50 -16.65
N ASN A 724 17.98 27.59 -17.25
CA ASN A 724 18.47 26.72 -18.33
C ASN A 724 18.90 27.50 -19.58
N MET A 725 18.22 28.61 -19.89
CA MET A 725 18.58 29.44 -21.04
C MET A 725 19.74 30.41 -20.76
N THR A 726 19.83 30.96 -19.56
CA THR A 726 20.76 32.06 -19.26
C THR A 726 22.10 31.60 -18.71
N ASN A 727 22.14 30.47 -17.98
CA ASN A 727 23.36 29.96 -17.38
C ASN A 727 23.27 28.43 -17.21
N PRO A 728 23.37 27.65 -18.30
CA PRO A 728 23.21 26.20 -18.27
C PRO A 728 24.31 25.56 -17.44
N ARG A 729 23.93 24.78 -16.43
CA ARG A 729 24.87 24.09 -15.52
C ARG A 729 24.97 22.61 -15.85
N ARG A 730 26.15 22.03 -15.61
CA ARG A 730 26.47 20.63 -15.93
C ARG A 730 25.50 19.60 -15.33
N TYR A 731 24.92 19.90 -14.17
CA TYR A 731 23.97 19.00 -13.50
C TYR A 731 22.50 19.15 -13.93
N GLN A 732 22.17 20.14 -14.76
CA GLN A 732 20.80 20.38 -15.23
C GLN A 732 20.46 19.62 -16.53
N SER A 733 21.47 19.09 -17.24
CA SER A 733 21.30 18.31 -18.47
C SER A 733 21.09 16.81 -18.21
N SER A 734 21.23 16.35 -16.97
CA SER A 734 21.06 14.94 -16.61
C SER A 734 19.59 14.51 -16.66
N PRO A 735 19.29 13.29 -17.14
CA PRO A 735 17.95 12.72 -17.04
C PRO A 735 17.48 12.72 -15.59
N LYS A 736 16.22 13.09 -15.36
CA LYS A 736 15.66 13.11 -14.02
C LYS A 736 15.63 11.70 -13.41
N VAL A 737 16.16 11.57 -12.19
CA VAL A 737 16.11 10.37 -11.36
C VAL A 737 15.12 10.59 -10.23
N ASN A 738 14.11 9.73 -10.14
CA ASN A 738 13.15 9.77 -9.03
C ASN A 738 13.70 8.99 -7.82
N PRO A 739 13.46 9.45 -6.59
CA PRO A 739 13.95 8.78 -5.40
C PRO A 739 13.28 7.43 -5.19
N SER A 740 14.02 6.48 -4.63
CA SER A 740 13.44 5.20 -4.19
C SER A 740 12.65 5.37 -2.89
N ILE A 741 13.15 6.21 -1.98
CA ILE A 741 12.54 6.53 -0.68
C ILE A 741 12.74 8.03 -0.40
N ILE A 742 11.78 8.65 0.29
CA ILE A 742 11.92 10.01 0.84
C ILE A 742 11.72 9.95 2.35
N PHE A 743 12.77 10.25 3.13
CA PHE A 743 12.65 10.46 4.57
C PHE A 743 12.17 11.89 4.84
N LEU A 744 10.92 11.99 5.25
CA LEU A 744 10.25 13.26 5.56
C LEU A 744 10.27 13.53 7.07
N ASN A 745 10.70 14.73 7.44
CA ASN A 745 10.62 15.19 8.82
C ASN A 745 9.16 15.56 9.17
N THR A 746 8.40 14.60 9.69
CA THR A 746 6.97 14.78 10.03
C THR A 746 6.74 15.13 11.51
N ASN A 747 7.71 14.87 12.38
CA ASN A 747 7.76 15.30 13.78
C ASN A 747 9.07 16.03 14.02
N HIS A 748 9.17 16.96 14.97
CA HIS A 748 10.46 17.54 15.34
C HIS A 748 11.37 16.45 15.95
N ILE A 749 12.07 15.68 15.11
CA ILE A 749 13.07 14.71 15.55
C ILE A 749 14.22 15.53 16.14
N THR A 750 14.17 15.72 17.46
CA THR A 750 15.30 16.24 18.23
C THR A 750 16.06 15.06 18.83
N GLU A 751 17.36 15.24 19.05
CA GLU A 751 18.26 14.24 19.63
C GLU A 751 17.72 13.65 20.96
N ALA A 752 16.84 14.38 21.65
CA ALA A 752 16.16 13.99 22.89
C ALA A 752 15.13 12.84 22.73
N SER A 753 14.75 12.47 21.50
CA SER A 753 13.79 11.39 21.22
C SER A 753 14.42 10.01 21.04
N ARG A 754 15.76 9.89 21.13
CA ARG A 754 16.43 8.59 21.17
C ARG A 754 16.08 7.86 22.47
N PRO A 755 15.72 6.56 22.43
CA PRO A 755 15.93 5.71 23.58
C PRO A 755 17.42 5.77 23.90
N VAL A 756 17.77 6.11 25.14
CA VAL A 756 19.14 5.93 25.61
C VAL A 756 19.41 4.43 25.51
N VAL A 757 20.23 4.03 24.53
CA VAL A 757 20.79 2.68 24.48
C VAL A 757 21.59 2.55 25.78
N GLN A 758 21.09 1.73 26.69
CA GLN A 758 21.85 1.25 27.84
C GLN A 758 22.49 -0.08 27.47
#